data_AF-A0A7X0XEV4-F1
#
_entry.id   AF-A0A7X0XEV4-F1
#
_cell.length_a   1.000
_cell.length_b   1.000
_cell.length_c   1.000
_cell.angle_alpha   90.00
_cell.angle_beta   90.00
_cell.angle_gamma   90.00
#
_symmetry.space_group_name_H-M   'P 1'
#
loop_
_entity.id
_entity.type
_entity.pdbx_description
1 polymer ?
#
loop_
_entity_poly.entity_id
_entity_poly.type
_entity_poly.pdbx_seq_one_letter_code
_entity_poly.pdbx_strand_id
1 'polypeptide(L)'
;MNITTSQDSTSGGITLNNTGTQINVNENASLNVTTNGALTDGRNPIYVASGAAFKVDSGAKLVVNSRNTTTSTGSSIYTGDNCSFIIAKDGTFDVTSDGTGTKNLIRIGVNAIFQFADAKRVNLQLDNTSASSRLIYMYGAAGKLVVDVQSVKAWNAIGSSGDTDETYFWNPMYGMKISYSGTNVTTAVGNSINLATQTSFTQNFRTQNFKRVLFEGIPDVGISIQPLSDNKTATNSHVITGVATPGAYVRLSGDPAIPAGTIASQDFNDTNLYHVIADGDGKYSYTLPENTFLKAGNEVTAYGYLNGKSQTDTTTVLDETAPDAPTLNPIQDTSTAITGTAEPLSTVTVYNVLDNAILASGTADSNGQYSLTVNERPISPYLSYYATATDVASNTSPYSTAIIVSDTTAPTASPLTQYLTLGDTFTTDAKTLVTDAYDNAGIENITYTIKTKPDTNSVGYSSATVSLRDQAGNEKLITIPVFITDSNTTKTDQAMLQASNFKILTTDVPTGNAALDSLILSHAKVKAWDITTGADITNQVSITDKGGLSSTPGQYIITLQVKNLEKQITVTVTQGSLEFIDVTETISFGAQKITSNNHKIAPETAVKLQISDTRSTNSNWKVFAQLESPLQTADGDTLPDSLAIDQSGTLTSLSVQSATEVFANNNPQSGVTEIDLNTGGDASIVLDMKPGMVYANKEYRTKIIWTLEDAP
;
A
#
# COMPACT_ATOMS: atom_id res chain seq x y z
N MET A 1 7.03 5.64 77.93
CA MET A 1 7.58 5.60 79.31
C MET A 1 6.61 6.29 80.26
N ASN A 2 6.35 5.69 81.43
CA ASN A 2 5.50 6.26 82.47
C ASN A 2 6.30 6.39 83.77
N ILE A 3 6.40 7.60 84.32
CA ILE A 3 7.05 7.89 85.60
C ILE A 3 5.96 8.34 86.55
N THR A 4 5.79 7.67 87.69
CA THR A 4 4.78 8.03 88.69
C THR A 4 5.39 7.98 90.09
N THR A 5 5.26 9.05 90.86
CA THR A 5 5.65 9.04 92.29
C THR A 5 4.52 8.47 93.16
N SER A 6 4.88 7.90 94.31
CA SER A 6 3.91 7.53 95.33
C SER A 6 3.10 8.75 95.79
N GLN A 7 1.95 8.51 96.41
CA GLN A 7 1.15 9.56 97.05
C GLN A 7 1.96 10.30 98.12
N ASP A 8 1.68 11.59 98.28
CA ASP A 8 2.33 12.51 99.23
C ASP A 8 3.87 12.56 99.13
N SER A 9 4.42 12.19 97.98
CA SER A 9 5.86 12.23 97.74
C SER A 9 6.38 13.66 97.67
N THR A 10 7.60 13.87 98.18
CA THR A 10 8.37 15.10 97.99
C THR A 10 9.45 14.94 96.91
N SER A 11 9.41 13.84 96.15
CA SER A 11 10.35 13.57 95.05
C SER A 11 9.83 14.18 93.75
N GLY A 12 10.76 14.69 92.94
CA GLY A 12 10.47 15.13 91.56
C GLY A 12 10.33 13.96 90.58
N GLY A 13 10.25 14.29 89.30
CA GLY A 13 10.28 13.30 88.21
C GLY A 13 11.65 13.24 87.55
N ILE A 14 11.80 13.87 86.39
CA ILE A 14 13.04 13.87 85.61
C ILE A 14 13.87 15.10 85.97
N THR A 15 15.15 14.90 86.27
CA THR A 15 16.07 15.99 86.63
C THR A 15 17.30 15.96 85.72
N LEU A 16 17.53 17.05 84.99
CA LEU A 16 18.73 17.29 84.19
C LEU A 16 19.61 18.34 84.91
N ASN A 17 20.69 17.90 85.55
CA ASN A 17 21.49 18.75 86.43
C ASN A 17 22.67 19.48 85.77
N ASN A 18 23.04 19.09 84.54
CA ASN A 18 24.23 19.61 83.87
C ASN A 18 23.89 20.39 82.59
N THR A 19 24.67 21.41 82.27
CA THR A 19 24.60 22.14 80.99
C THR A 19 24.85 21.20 79.80
N GLY A 20 24.16 21.43 78.69
CA GLY A 20 24.28 20.62 77.47
C GLY A 20 23.58 19.26 77.51
N THR A 21 22.85 18.95 78.59
CA THR A 21 22.00 17.74 78.64
C THR A 21 20.68 17.97 77.90
N GLN A 22 20.07 16.90 77.40
CA GLN A 22 18.80 16.98 76.66
C GLN A 22 17.85 15.83 76.98
N ILE A 23 16.55 16.11 76.92
CA ILE A 23 15.50 15.09 76.86
C ILE A 23 14.82 15.22 75.50
N ASN A 24 14.85 14.14 74.71
CA ASN A 24 14.14 14.04 73.46
C ASN A 24 13.05 12.97 73.61
N VAL A 25 11.79 13.38 73.48
CA VAL A 25 10.68 12.45 73.28
C VAL A 25 10.58 12.20 71.79
N ASN A 26 11.21 11.12 71.35
CA ASN A 26 11.35 10.78 69.94
C ASN A 26 10.00 10.57 69.25
N GLU A 27 10.03 10.58 67.91
CA GLU A 27 8.85 10.47 67.06
C GLU A 27 7.89 9.36 67.50
N ASN A 28 6.59 9.67 67.57
CA ASN A 28 5.53 8.75 68.00
C ASN A 28 5.69 8.12 69.40
N ALA A 29 6.72 8.52 70.18
CA ALA A 29 6.90 8.05 71.55
C ALA A 29 6.00 8.81 72.52
N SER A 30 5.66 8.16 73.64
CA SER A 30 4.92 8.79 74.74
C SER A 30 5.74 8.78 76.02
N LEU A 31 5.92 9.95 76.63
CA LEU A 31 6.48 10.14 77.96
C LEU A 31 5.41 10.74 78.87
N ASN A 32 5.02 10.03 79.92
CA ASN A 32 4.08 10.53 80.92
C ASN A 32 4.79 10.63 82.27
N VAL A 33 4.78 11.81 82.88
CA VAL A 33 5.37 12.10 84.19
C VAL A 33 4.28 12.54 85.13
N THR A 34 3.99 11.74 86.16
CA THR A 34 2.98 12.04 87.17
C THR A 34 3.63 12.13 88.53
N THR A 35 3.51 13.27 89.20
CA THR A 35 3.95 13.44 90.59
C THR A 35 2.73 13.63 91.48
N ASN A 36 2.67 12.88 92.58
CA ASN A 36 1.61 12.95 93.58
C ASN A 36 2.18 13.44 94.91
N GLY A 37 1.99 14.72 95.23
CA GLY A 37 2.49 15.32 96.47
C GLY A 37 3.06 16.74 96.29
N ALA A 38 3.56 17.31 97.39
CA ALA A 38 4.05 18.68 97.43
C ALA A 38 5.31 18.88 96.57
N LEU A 39 5.31 19.94 95.77
CA LEU A 39 6.43 20.30 94.89
C LEU A 39 7.34 21.38 95.50
N THR A 40 8.65 21.21 95.33
CA THR A 40 9.65 22.26 95.62
C THR A 40 10.57 22.46 94.42
N ASP A 41 11.12 23.65 94.26
CA ASP A 41 12.09 23.93 93.21
C ASP A 41 13.35 23.05 93.41
N GLY A 42 13.79 22.39 92.33
CA GLY A 42 14.82 21.34 92.38
C GLY A 42 14.27 19.92 92.58
N ARG A 43 12.96 19.78 92.82
CA ARG A 43 12.22 18.51 92.85
C ARG A 43 10.91 18.60 92.06
N ASN A 44 10.99 19.25 90.91
CA ASN A 44 9.88 19.42 89.99
C ASN A 44 9.62 18.09 89.23
N PRO A 45 8.41 17.87 88.70
CA PRO A 45 8.14 16.77 87.76
C PRO A 45 9.14 16.74 86.61
N ILE A 46 9.46 17.90 86.04
CA ILE A 46 10.60 18.05 85.13
C ILE A 46 11.44 19.25 85.59
N TYR A 47 12.71 19.00 85.87
CA TYR A 47 13.70 20.01 86.17
C TYR A 47 14.82 19.98 85.13
N VAL A 48 15.13 21.14 84.56
CA VAL A 48 16.17 21.32 83.53
C VAL A 48 17.12 22.43 83.98
N ALA A 49 18.41 22.14 84.14
CA ALA A 49 19.43 23.12 84.48
C ALA A 49 19.75 24.07 83.31
N SER A 50 20.50 25.15 83.57
CA SER A 50 20.86 26.14 82.54
C SER A 50 21.63 25.52 81.37
N GLY A 51 21.23 25.87 80.15
CA GLY A 51 21.80 25.41 78.89
C GLY A 51 21.46 23.97 78.51
N ALA A 52 20.47 23.35 79.16
CA ALA A 52 19.91 22.06 78.75
C ALA A 52 18.66 22.26 77.87
N ALA A 53 18.32 21.24 77.08
CA ALA A 53 17.26 21.28 76.08
C ALA A 53 16.19 20.22 76.30
N PHE A 54 14.99 20.48 75.82
CA PHE A 54 13.91 19.52 75.80
C PHE A 54 13.17 19.61 74.46
N LYS A 55 12.93 18.45 73.83
CA LYS A 55 12.27 18.35 72.53
C LYS A 55 11.18 17.27 72.53
N VAL A 56 10.00 17.61 72.01
CA VAL A 56 8.99 16.63 71.58
C VAL A 56 9.04 16.56 70.06
N ASP A 57 9.43 15.41 69.52
CA ASP A 57 9.49 15.18 68.09
C ASP A 57 8.09 15.00 67.47
N SER A 58 8.05 14.87 66.14
CA SER A 58 6.80 14.79 65.39
C SER A 58 5.91 13.63 65.87
N GLY A 59 4.62 13.86 66.02
CA GLY A 59 3.66 12.86 66.53
C GLY A 59 3.90 12.35 67.96
N ALA A 60 4.96 12.80 68.65
CA ALA A 60 5.32 12.36 69.98
C ALA A 60 4.46 13.06 71.05
N LYS A 61 4.42 12.48 72.26
CA LYS A 61 3.57 12.95 73.34
C LYS A 61 4.34 13.08 74.65
N LEU A 62 4.40 14.29 75.21
CA LEU A 62 4.78 14.53 76.60
C LEU A 62 3.54 14.92 77.41
N VAL A 63 3.31 14.22 78.52
CA VAL A 63 2.30 14.60 79.53
C VAL A 63 2.97 14.75 80.88
N VAL A 64 2.72 15.88 81.55
CA VAL A 64 3.19 16.16 82.91
C VAL A 64 2.00 16.47 83.80
N ASN A 65 1.74 15.61 84.79
CA ASN A 65 0.60 15.75 85.70
C ASN A 65 1.09 15.88 87.15
N SER A 66 0.82 17.03 87.77
CA SER A 66 1.15 17.29 89.19
C SER A 66 -0.12 17.28 90.03
N ARG A 67 -0.28 16.25 90.86
CA ARG A 67 -1.49 16.02 91.65
C ARG A 67 -1.19 16.09 93.15
N ASN A 68 -2.21 16.38 93.94
CA ASN A 68 -2.15 16.49 95.39
C ASN A 68 -1.00 17.42 95.83
N THR A 69 -0.80 18.54 95.13
CA THR A 69 0.32 19.45 95.40
C THR A 69 0.11 20.31 96.65
N THR A 70 -1.09 20.30 97.23
CA THR A 70 -1.43 21.00 98.47
C THR A 70 -1.03 22.49 98.44
N THR A 71 -0.37 22.99 99.48
CA THR A 71 0.09 24.38 99.63
C THR A 71 1.45 24.65 98.96
N SER A 72 1.98 23.71 98.17
CA SER A 72 3.33 23.82 97.61
C SER A 72 3.47 24.95 96.57
N THR A 73 4.66 25.54 96.51
CA THR A 73 4.98 26.68 95.65
C THR A 73 5.82 26.33 94.42
N GLY A 74 6.34 25.10 94.33
CA GLY A 74 7.15 24.64 93.19
C GLY A 74 6.36 24.52 91.88
N SER A 75 7.06 24.69 90.75
CA SER A 75 6.47 24.57 89.40
C SER A 75 6.43 23.12 88.90
N SER A 76 5.56 22.80 87.94
CA SER A 76 5.56 21.46 87.34
C SER A 76 6.74 21.23 86.40
N ILE A 77 7.12 22.29 85.70
CA ILE A 77 8.32 22.31 84.86
C ILE A 77 9.16 23.50 85.26
N TYR A 78 10.44 23.24 85.52
CA TYR A 78 11.44 24.25 85.82
C TYR A 78 12.54 24.17 84.78
N THR A 79 12.88 25.30 84.15
CA THR A 79 14.08 25.42 83.33
C THR A 79 15.02 26.50 83.88
N GLY A 80 16.32 26.26 83.79
CA GLY A 80 17.36 27.26 83.95
C GLY A 80 17.45 28.20 82.75
N ASP A 81 18.52 28.97 82.71
CA ASP A 81 18.77 29.98 81.66
C ASP A 81 19.27 29.33 80.36
N ASN A 82 19.04 29.96 79.22
CA ASN A 82 19.50 29.54 77.89
C ASN A 82 19.02 28.14 77.47
N CYS A 83 17.83 27.73 77.92
CA CYS A 83 17.20 26.46 77.54
C CYS A 83 16.39 26.57 76.24
N SER A 84 16.25 25.47 75.51
CA SER A 84 15.31 25.35 74.39
C SER A 84 14.25 24.30 74.69
N PHE A 85 12.99 24.65 74.45
CA PHE A 85 11.82 23.80 74.64
C PHE A 85 11.00 23.82 73.35
N ILE A 86 11.11 22.76 72.55
CA ILE A 86 10.56 22.70 71.19
C ILE A 86 9.56 21.55 71.08
N ILE A 87 8.35 21.84 70.58
CA ILE A 87 7.39 20.82 70.13
C ILE A 87 7.31 20.90 68.62
N ALA A 88 7.66 19.79 67.97
CA ALA A 88 7.57 19.65 66.53
C ALA A 88 6.11 19.51 66.05
N LYS A 89 5.92 19.58 64.73
CA LYS A 89 4.63 19.35 64.06
C LYS A 89 3.97 18.07 64.58
N ASP A 90 2.67 18.10 64.78
CA ASP A 90 1.86 16.99 65.31
C ASP A 90 2.24 16.48 66.71
N GLY A 91 3.20 17.13 67.39
CA GLY A 91 3.57 16.82 68.76
C GLY A 91 2.47 17.19 69.77
N THR A 92 2.39 16.46 70.87
CA THR A 92 1.47 16.71 71.99
C THR A 92 2.25 17.06 73.26
N PHE A 93 1.93 18.17 73.89
CA PHE A 93 2.51 18.59 75.17
C PHE A 93 1.43 19.06 76.14
N ASP A 94 1.11 18.22 77.12
CA ASP A 94 0.09 18.52 78.13
C ASP A 94 0.74 18.67 79.50
N VAL A 95 0.47 19.78 80.19
CA VAL A 95 0.93 20.04 81.56
C VAL A 95 -0.25 20.42 82.42
N THR A 96 -0.44 19.67 83.50
CA THR A 96 -1.50 19.91 84.48
C THR A 96 -0.92 19.99 85.90
N SER A 97 -1.46 20.89 86.72
CA SER A 97 -1.17 20.92 88.15
C SER A 97 -2.36 21.41 88.97
N ASP A 98 -2.58 20.81 90.14
CA ASP A 98 -3.62 21.23 91.09
C ASP A 98 -3.08 22.13 92.23
N GLY A 99 -3.84 22.35 93.29
CA GLY A 99 -3.36 22.80 94.61
C GLY A 99 -3.88 24.16 95.10
N THR A 100 -3.37 24.60 96.24
CA THR A 100 -3.77 25.85 96.92
C THR A 100 -2.61 26.83 97.13
N GLY A 101 -1.36 26.36 97.01
CA GLY A 101 -0.16 27.20 97.09
C GLY A 101 0.02 28.12 95.90
N THR A 102 0.66 29.27 96.11
CA THR A 102 1.02 30.23 95.05
C THR A 102 2.21 29.69 94.25
N LYS A 103 1.97 29.31 93.00
CA LYS A 103 2.98 28.71 92.11
C LYS A 103 2.78 29.05 90.63
N ASN A 104 3.78 28.73 89.83
CA ASN A 104 3.67 28.77 88.37
C ASN A 104 3.53 27.35 87.83
N LEU A 105 2.82 27.14 86.71
CA LEU A 105 2.78 25.81 86.08
C LEU A 105 4.12 25.49 85.41
N ILE A 106 4.63 26.44 84.63
CA ILE A 106 5.94 26.37 83.97
C ILE A 106 6.76 27.60 84.36
N ARG A 107 8.00 27.36 84.82
CA ARG A 107 9.02 28.38 85.05
C ARG A 107 10.14 28.24 84.02
N ILE A 108 10.45 29.34 83.36
CA ILE A 108 11.43 29.43 82.28
C ILE A 108 12.48 30.49 82.63
N GLY A 109 13.76 30.14 82.49
CA GLY A 109 14.89 31.03 82.77
C GLY A 109 15.15 32.09 81.68
N VAL A 110 16.21 32.87 81.85
CA VAL A 110 16.60 33.97 80.94
C VAL A 110 17.02 33.40 79.57
N ASN A 111 16.70 34.08 78.46
CA ASN A 111 17.04 33.68 77.07
C ASN A 111 16.50 32.30 76.64
N ALA A 112 15.63 31.67 77.42
CA ALA A 112 15.07 30.39 77.05
C ALA A 112 13.92 30.55 76.04
N ILE A 113 13.81 29.56 75.14
CA ILE A 113 12.84 29.54 74.04
C ILE A 113 11.82 28.44 74.30
N PHE A 114 10.54 28.80 74.37
CA PHE A 114 9.43 27.85 74.24
C PHE A 114 8.85 28.04 72.84
N GLN A 115 9.05 27.07 71.96
CA GLN A 115 8.60 27.15 70.58
C GLN A 115 7.79 25.93 70.14
N PHE A 116 6.75 26.17 69.35
CA PHE A 116 6.08 25.13 68.61
C PHE A 116 5.36 25.67 67.38
N ALA A 117 5.30 24.85 66.34
CA ALA A 117 4.61 25.14 65.10
C ALA A 117 3.83 23.90 64.67
N ASP A 118 2.56 24.07 64.28
CA ASP A 118 1.69 22.96 63.85
C ASP A 118 1.63 21.78 64.86
N ALA A 119 1.82 22.04 66.15
CA ALA A 119 1.77 20.99 67.15
C ALA A 119 0.32 20.50 67.27
N LYS A 120 0.11 19.18 67.32
CA LYS A 120 -1.22 18.58 67.46
C LYS A 120 -1.97 19.16 68.64
N ARG A 121 -1.26 19.31 69.77
CA ARG A 121 -1.83 19.84 71.01
C ARG A 121 -0.78 20.39 71.96
N VAL A 122 -1.00 21.56 72.52
CA VAL A 122 -0.27 22.07 73.69
C VAL A 122 -1.28 22.54 74.74
N ASN A 123 -1.44 21.80 75.84
CA ASN A 123 -2.38 22.14 76.91
C ASN A 123 -1.64 22.54 78.18
N LEU A 124 -1.84 23.78 78.62
CA LEU A 124 -1.29 24.30 79.88
C LEU A 124 -2.45 24.56 80.83
N GLN A 125 -2.60 23.75 81.88
CA GLN A 125 -3.72 23.83 82.81
C GLN A 125 -3.26 23.87 84.26
N LEU A 126 -3.79 24.83 85.03
CA LEU A 126 -3.45 25.03 86.43
C LEU A 126 -4.73 25.14 87.28
N ASP A 127 -5.14 23.99 87.81
CA ASP A 127 -6.31 23.82 88.67
C ASP A 127 -5.98 24.24 90.11
N ASN A 128 -5.64 25.52 90.28
CA ASN A 128 -5.12 26.07 91.53
C ASN A 128 -6.00 27.21 92.06
N THR A 129 -6.34 27.14 93.35
CA THR A 129 -7.24 28.10 94.02
C THR A 129 -6.57 29.42 94.37
N SER A 130 -5.24 29.52 94.34
CA SER A 130 -4.54 30.80 94.57
C SER A 130 -4.70 31.73 93.36
N ALA A 131 -5.19 32.95 93.64
CA ALA A 131 -5.32 34.02 92.66
C ALA A 131 -3.97 34.56 92.16
N SER A 132 -2.86 34.24 92.86
CA SER A 132 -1.50 34.65 92.49
C SER A 132 -0.74 33.60 91.67
N SER A 133 -1.32 32.41 91.47
CA SER A 133 -0.73 31.36 90.64
C SER A 133 -0.91 31.63 89.14
N ARG A 134 0.09 31.29 88.32
CA ARG A 134 0.17 31.67 86.89
C ARG A 134 0.60 30.50 86.01
N LEU A 135 0.18 30.47 84.74
CA LEU A 135 0.59 29.38 83.84
C LEU A 135 2.08 29.44 83.50
N ILE A 136 2.58 30.61 83.15
CA ILE A 136 3.96 30.77 82.68
C ILE A 136 4.62 31.89 83.48
N TYR A 137 5.84 31.61 83.94
CA TYR A 137 6.75 32.60 84.48
C TYR A 137 8.05 32.57 83.68
N MET A 138 8.42 33.72 83.10
CA MET A 138 9.71 33.91 82.43
C MET A 138 10.45 35.07 83.09
N TYR A 139 11.60 34.78 83.72
CA TYR A 139 12.40 35.81 84.41
C TYR A 139 13.51 36.36 83.50
N GLY A 140 13.78 37.67 83.60
CA GLY A 140 14.72 38.39 82.73
C GLY A 140 14.13 38.74 81.36
N ALA A 141 14.63 39.82 80.74
CA ALA A 141 14.00 40.50 79.60
C ALA A 141 14.05 39.75 78.24
N ALA A 142 14.19 38.42 78.21
CA ALA A 142 14.53 37.70 76.97
C ALA A 142 13.91 36.31 76.76
N GLY A 143 13.09 35.79 77.69
CA GLY A 143 12.31 34.56 77.44
C GLY A 143 11.23 34.79 76.37
N LYS A 144 11.09 33.88 75.40
CA LYS A 144 10.11 34.01 74.31
C LYS A 144 9.24 32.75 74.19
N LEU A 145 7.93 32.96 74.14
CA LEU A 145 7.00 31.96 73.63
C LEU A 145 6.73 32.28 72.16
N VAL A 146 7.15 31.37 71.28
CA VAL A 146 7.01 31.50 69.82
C VAL A 146 6.09 30.39 69.34
N VAL A 147 4.93 30.76 68.84
CA VAL A 147 3.92 29.80 68.39
C VAL A 147 3.56 30.10 66.95
N ASP A 148 3.56 29.08 66.11
CA ASP A 148 3.12 29.23 64.72
C ASP A 148 2.02 28.24 64.36
N VAL A 149 1.09 28.70 63.52
CA VAL A 149 -0.04 27.92 62.97
C VAL A 149 -0.76 27.07 64.01
N GLN A 150 -1.59 27.70 64.84
CA GLN A 150 -2.41 27.04 65.86
C GLN A 150 -3.80 27.65 65.99
N SER A 151 -4.74 26.83 66.43
CA SER A 151 -5.99 27.25 67.07
C SER A 151 -5.74 27.44 68.56
N VAL A 152 -6.21 28.54 69.16
CA VAL A 152 -5.91 28.91 70.55
C VAL A 152 -7.18 29.14 71.35
N LYS A 153 -7.32 28.45 72.49
CA LYS A 153 -8.42 28.61 73.46
C LYS A 153 -7.87 28.99 74.83
N ALA A 154 -8.55 29.87 75.56
CA ALA A 154 -8.14 30.31 76.89
C ALA A 154 -9.31 30.49 77.86
N TRP A 155 -9.07 30.21 79.16
CA TRP A 155 -10.08 30.27 80.23
C TRP A 155 -9.60 31.16 81.40
N ASN A 156 -10.43 32.13 81.80
CA ASN A 156 -10.12 33.08 82.89
C ASN A 156 -10.46 32.56 84.31
N ALA A 157 -11.47 31.68 84.45
CA ALA A 157 -12.05 31.32 85.75
C ALA A 157 -11.45 30.05 86.39
N ILE A 158 -11.58 29.95 87.73
CA ILE A 158 -11.26 28.76 88.52
C ILE A 158 -12.53 27.91 88.62
N GLY A 159 -12.57 26.71 88.04
CA GLY A 159 -13.61 25.72 88.40
C GLY A 159 -14.35 24.96 87.28
N SER A 160 -13.85 24.83 86.06
CA SER A 160 -14.36 23.78 85.15
C SER A 160 -13.24 22.81 84.78
N SER A 161 -13.26 21.64 85.41
CA SER A 161 -12.60 20.47 84.86
C SER A 161 -13.38 20.03 83.62
N GLY A 162 -13.06 20.62 82.46
CA GLY A 162 -13.75 20.32 81.21
C GLY A 162 -13.32 21.20 80.04
N ASP A 163 -13.73 20.78 78.84
CA ASP A 163 -13.52 21.49 77.59
C ASP A 163 -14.70 22.42 77.22
N THR A 164 -15.64 22.67 78.14
CA THR A 164 -16.82 23.51 77.87
C THR A 164 -16.61 24.95 78.32
N ASP A 165 -16.96 25.89 77.44
CA ASP A 165 -17.01 27.36 77.62
C ASP A 165 -15.65 28.08 77.77
N GLU A 166 -14.84 28.11 76.70
CA GLU A 166 -13.67 28.99 76.63
C GLU A 166 -14.05 30.48 76.70
N THR A 167 -13.23 31.27 77.39
CA THR A 167 -13.43 32.73 77.45
C THR A 167 -12.96 33.41 76.18
N TYR A 168 -11.92 32.86 75.56
CA TYR A 168 -11.39 33.34 74.30
C TYR A 168 -11.12 32.18 73.37
N PHE A 169 -11.49 32.37 72.10
CA PHE A 169 -11.21 31.47 71.01
C PHE A 169 -10.59 32.25 69.85
N TRP A 170 -9.36 31.91 69.48
CA TRP A 170 -8.65 32.50 68.36
C TRP A 170 -8.23 31.42 67.36
N ASN A 171 -8.91 31.36 66.23
CA ASN A 171 -8.66 30.38 65.19
C ASN A 171 -8.87 30.99 63.80
N PRO A 172 -7.95 30.78 62.85
CA PRO A 172 -6.56 30.35 63.05
C PRO A 172 -5.68 31.49 63.61
N MET A 173 -4.54 31.15 64.20
CA MET A 173 -3.48 32.10 64.58
C MET A 173 -2.10 31.64 64.06
N TYR A 174 -1.31 32.56 63.53
CA TYR A 174 0.03 32.29 62.98
C TYR A 174 1.02 33.41 63.32
N GLY A 175 2.32 33.12 63.28
CA GLY A 175 3.40 34.04 63.58
C GLY A 175 3.34 34.63 65.00
N MET A 176 2.78 33.90 65.97
CA MET A 176 2.57 34.43 67.32
C MET A 176 3.89 34.55 68.09
N LYS A 177 4.13 35.72 68.68
CA LYS A 177 5.28 35.98 69.54
C LYS A 177 4.80 36.66 70.83
N ILE A 178 5.00 35.97 71.96
CA ILE A 178 4.56 36.41 73.27
C ILE A 178 5.78 36.69 74.14
N SER A 179 5.86 37.93 74.64
CA SER A 179 6.94 38.45 75.47
C SER A 179 6.49 38.62 76.91
N TYR A 180 7.40 38.37 77.85
CA TYR A 180 7.12 38.28 79.28
C TYR A 180 8.03 39.20 80.11
N SER A 181 7.50 39.66 81.24
CA SER A 181 8.25 40.24 82.36
C SER A 181 7.79 39.55 83.64
N GLY A 182 8.56 38.54 84.08
CA GLY A 182 8.19 37.67 85.18
C GLY A 182 6.94 36.86 84.83
N THR A 183 5.87 37.04 85.61
CA THR A 183 4.59 36.36 85.39
C THR A 183 3.70 37.05 84.35
N ASN A 184 4.03 38.29 83.94
CA ASN A 184 3.16 39.12 83.12
C ASN A 184 3.57 39.06 81.65
N VAL A 185 2.61 38.78 80.76
CA VAL A 185 2.75 39.05 79.33
C VAL A 185 2.78 40.56 79.11
N THR A 186 3.87 41.07 78.51
CA THR A 186 4.05 42.49 78.16
C THR A 186 3.60 42.80 76.75
N THR A 187 3.76 41.84 75.82
CA THR A 187 3.35 42.00 74.42
C THR A 187 2.95 40.63 73.87
N ALA A 188 1.84 40.59 73.14
CA ALA A 188 1.44 39.46 72.32
C ALA A 188 1.17 39.98 70.90
N VAL A 189 1.91 39.47 69.93
CA VAL A 189 1.67 39.70 68.50
C VAL A 189 1.33 38.38 67.84
N GLY A 190 0.59 38.44 66.74
CA GLY A 190 0.20 37.30 65.92
C GLY A 190 -0.68 37.77 64.76
N ASN A 191 -0.88 36.89 63.79
CA ASN A 191 -1.71 37.12 62.63
C ASN A 191 -2.87 36.12 62.61
N SER A 192 -3.97 36.51 61.99
CA SER A 192 -5.15 35.68 61.76
C SER A 192 -5.76 36.06 60.43
N ILE A 193 -6.47 35.13 59.79
CA ILE A 193 -7.22 35.43 58.57
C ILE A 193 -8.39 36.38 58.86
N ASN A 194 -8.75 36.56 60.13
CA ASN A 194 -9.82 37.45 60.57
C ASN A 194 -9.25 38.59 61.45
N LEU A 195 -9.51 39.84 61.05
CA LEU A 195 -9.01 41.02 61.75
C LEU A 195 -9.52 41.15 63.20
N ALA A 196 -10.78 40.77 63.45
CA ALA A 196 -11.35 40.80 64.80
C ALA A 196 -10.67 39.75 65.70
N THR A 197 -10.40 38.56 65.17
CA THR A 197 -9.64 37.51 65.86
C THR A 197 -8.23 37.98 66.18
N GLN A 198 -7.51 38.55 65.22
CA GLN A 198 -6.16 39.09 65.43
C GLN A 198 -6.15 40.19 66.50
N THR A 199 -7.07 41.14 66.40
CA THR A 199 -7.21 42.25 67.35
C THR A 199 -7.50 41.73 68.75
N SER A 200 -8.43 40.79 68.88
CA SER A 200 -8.77 40.17 70.15
C SER A 200 -7.57 39.44 70.76
N PHE A 201 -6.79 38.69 69.97
CA PHE A 201 -5.62 37.97 70.46
C PHE A 201 -4.56 38.93 71.01
N THR A 202 -4.19 39.95 70.24
CA THR A 202 -3.13 40.90 70.63
C THR A 202 -3.51 41.68 71.91
N GLN A 203 -4.79 42.03 72.05
CA GLN A 203 -5.30 42.74 73.22
C GLN A 203 -5.42 41.83 74.45
N ASN A 204 -5.94 40.61 74.29
CA ASN A 204 -6.41 39.82 75.43
C ASN A 204 -5.54 38.61 75.78
N PHE A 205 -4.65 38.11 74.90
CA PHE A 205 -3.81 36.96 75.21
C PHE A 205 -2.79 37.30 76.32
N ARG A 206 -3.10 36.93 77.55
CA ARG A 206 -2.33 37.24 78.76
C ARG A 206 -2.35 36.04 79.68
N THR A 207 -1.31 35.20 79.64
CA THR A 207 -1.27 33.96 80.45
C THR A 207 -1.32 34.21 81.95
N GLN A 208 -1.08 35.44 82.42
CA GLN A 208 -1.31 35.82 83.81
C GLN A 208 -2.78 35.86 84.22
N ASN A 209 -3.67 36.04 83.26
CA ASN A 209 -5.12 36.10 83.46
C ASN A 209 -5.80 34.75 83.24
N PHE A 210 -5.04 33.75 82.78
CA PHE A 210 -5.57 32.45 82.38
C PHE A 210 -5.21 31.36 83.38
N LYS A 211 -6.16 30.45 83.61
CA LYS A 211 -5.94 29.19 84.34
C LYS A 211 -5.72 28.01 83.40
N ARG A 212 -6.15 28.15 82.14
CA ARG A 212 -5.86 27.20 81.07
C ARG A 212 -5.62 27.92 79.74
N VAL A 213 -4.65 27.44 78.97
CA VAL A 213 -4.50 27.75 77.55
C VAL A 213 -4.29 26.45 76.80
N LEU A 214 -5.07 26.26 75.75
CA LEU A 214 -5.00 25.11 74.86
C LEU A 214 -4.67 25.60 73.45
N PHE A 215 -3.58 25.09 72.89
CA PHE A 215 -3.26 25.22 71.48
C PHE A 215 -3.57 23.90 70.79
N GLU A 216 -4.23 23.94 69.63
CA GLU A 216 -4.58 22.77 68.84
C GLU A 216 -4.14 22.96 67.39
N GLY A 217 -3.64 21.89 66.79
CA GLY A 217 -3.21 21.87 65.40
C GLY A 217 -4.34 22.27 64.47
N ILE A 218 -4.04 23.12 63.50
CA ILE A 218 -4.95 23.40 62.38
C ILE A 218 -4.77 22.27 61.35
N PRO A 219 -5.84 21.62 60.86
CA PRO A 219 -5.70 20.58 59.83
C PRO A 219 -5.00 21.09 58.56
N ASP A 220 -4.14 20.27 57.95
CA ASP A 220 -3.52 20.59 56.67
C ASP A 220 -4.55 20.66 55.53
N VAL A 221 -4.22 21.42 54.48
CA VAL A 221 -5.08 21.55 53.29
C VAL A 221 -4.70 20.46 52.29
N GLY A 222 -5.66 19.62 51.92
CA GLY A 222 -5.56 18.75 50.76
C GLY A 222 -6.03 19.49 49.51
N ILE A 223 -5.38 19.20 48.39
CA ILE A 223 -5.81 19.62 47.05
C ILE A 223 -5.36 18.55 46.06
N SER A 224 -6.19 18.27 45.07
CA SER A 224 -5.87 17.50 43.88
C SER A 224 -6.59 18.09 42.68
N ILE A 225 -6.02 17.91 41.49
CA ILE A 225 -6.63 18.28 40.21
C ILE A 225 -6.79 17.03 39.33
N GLN A 226 -7.95 16.88 38.69
CA GLN A 226 -8.20 15.77 37.77
C GLN A 226 -7.45 15.97 36.44
N PRO A 227 -7.14 14.89 35.70
CA PRO A 227 -6.52 14.98 34.38
C PRO A 227 -7.31 15.88 33.43
N LEU A 228 -6.58 16.66 32.64
CA LEU A 228 -7.14 17.64 31.70
C LEU A 228 -6.82 17.21 30.26
N SER A 229 -7.67 17.65 29.34
CA SER A 229 -7.60 17.31 27.91
C SER A 229 -7.72 18.58 27.08
N ASP A 230 -7.10 18.64 25.92
CA ASP A 230 -7.31 19.73 24.96
C ASP A 230 -8.46 19.44 23.97
N ASN A 231 -8.98 18.20 23.99
CA ASN A 231 -10.08 17.79 23.13
C ASN A 231 -11.35 18.55 23.49
N LYS A 232 -11.75 19.46 22.60
CA LYS A 232 -12.90 20.37 22.78
C LYS A 232 -14.23 19.67 23.01
N THR A 233 -14.35 18.39 22.65
CA THR A 233 -15.56 17.59 22.89
C THR A 233 -15.59 16.97 24.28
N ALA A 234 -14.43 16.86 24.95
CA ALA A 234 -14.31 16.33 26.30
C ALA A 234 -14.68 17.39 27.35
N THR A 235 -15.39 17.01 28.41
CA THR A 235 -15.79 17.94 29.48
C THR A 235 -14.59 18.54 30.22
N ASN A 236 -13.54 17.76 30.45
CA ASN A 236 -12.31 18.18 31.13
C ASN A 236 -11.39 19.07 30.27
N SER A 237 -11.82 19.49 29.08
CA SER A 237 -11.17 20.56 28.31
C SER A 237 -11.64 21.96 28.66
N HIS A 238 -12.78 22.08 29.35
CA HIS A 238 -13.37 23.37 29.72
C HIS A 238 -14.04 23.35 31.11
N VAL A 239 -13.98 22.23 31.83
CA VAL A 239 -14.40 22.11 33.22
C VAL A 239 -13.27 21.48 34.02
N ILE A 240 -12.61 22.29 34.84
CA ILE A 240 -11.52 21.86 35.72
C ILE A 240 -12.14 21.37 37.03
N THR A 241 -11.85 20.12 37.40
CA THR A 241 -12.41 19.50 38.61
C THR A 241 -11.31 18.91 39.48
N GLY A 242 -11.62 18.71 40.77
CA GLY A 242 -10.71 18.09 41.70
C GLY A 242 -11.31 17.95 43.09
N VAL A 243 -10.45 17.60 44.05
CA VAL A 243 -10.83 17.47 45.46
C VAL A 243 -9.92 18.38 46.28
N ALA A 244 -10.48 19.08 47.26
CA ALA A 244 -9.75 19.85 48.25
C ALA A 244 -10.32 19.56 49.65
N THR A 245 -9.68 20.04 50.71
CA THR A 245 -10.31 20.05 52.04
C THR A 245 -11.66 20.77 51.96
N PRO A 246 -12.75 20.25 52.55
CA PRO A 246 -14.06 20.91 52.52
C PRO A 246 -14.00 22.38 52.93
N GLY A 247 -14.59 23.26 52.12
CA GLY A 247 -14.57 24.71 52.32
C GLY A 247 -13.25 25.42 51.93
N ALA A 248 -12.25 24.69 51.41
CA ALA A 248 -11.01 25.31 50.92
C ALA A 248 -11.28 26.18 49.68
N TYR A 249 -10.59 27.31 49.62
CA TYR A 249 -10.58 28.20 48.48
C TYR A 249 -9.60 27.66 47.44
N VAL A 250 -10.05 27.50 46.19
CA VAL A 250 -9.26 26.94 45.10
C VAL A 250 -8.98 28.02 44.05
N ARG A 251 -7.71 28.26 43.80
CA ARG A 251 -7.23 29.14 42.71
C ARG A 251 -6.57 28.27 41.64
N LEU A 252 -6.85 28.55 40.38
CA LEU A 252 -6.33 27.84 39.22
C LEU A 252 -5.42 28.77 38.40
N SER A 253 -4.34 28.24 37.83
CA SER A 253 -3.49 29.00 36.90
C SER A 253 -2.71 28.09 35.97
N GLY A 254 -2.02 28.68 34.99
CA GLY A 254 -1.03 28.00 34.15
C GLY A 254 -1.44 27.93 32.68
N ASP A 255 -2.72 27.71 32.39
CA ASP A 255 -3.28 27.84 31.04
C ASP A 255 -3.88 29.24 30.82
N PRO A 256 -3.57 29.94 29.71
CA PRO A 256 -4.16 31.26 29.39
C PRO A 256 -5.69 31.29 29.25
N ALA A 257 -6.33 30.14 29.02
CA ALA A 257 -7.79 30.03 28.99
C ALA A 257 -8.42 30.19 30.39
N ILE A 258 -7.64 30.06 31.46
CA ILE A 258 -8.08 30.26 32.84
C ILE A 258 -8.01 31.76 33.17
N PRO A 259 -9.14 32.47 33.33
CA PRO A 259 -9.13 33.89 33.66
C PRO A 259 -8.73 34.11 35.13
N ALA A 260 -8.58 35.38 35.54
CA ALA A 260 -8.37 35.71 36.95
C ALA A 260 -9.55 35.25 37.81
N GLY A 261 -9.26 34.77 39.03
CA GLY A 261 -10.29 34.45 40.02
C GLY A 261 -11.12 35.67 40.41
N THR A 262 -12.30 35.44 40.99
CA THR A 262 -13.24 36.51 41.38
C THR A 262 -13.62 36.46 42.86
N ILE A 263 -13.25 35.39 43.57
CA ILE A 263 -13.56 35.21 44.99
C ILE A 263 -12.41 35.76 45.82
N ALA A 264 -12.69 36.72 46.70
CA ALA A 264 -11.68 37.24 47.61
C ALA A 264 -11.19 36.16 48.60
N SER A 265 -9.91 36.22 48.98
CA SER A 265 -9.36 35.35 50.02
C SER A 265 -10.13 35.50 51.34
N GLN A 266 -10.17 34.41 52.12
CA GLN A 266 -10.63 34.46 53.51
C GLN A 266 -9.64 35.19 54.44
N ASP A 267 -8.39 35.39 54.02
CA ASP A 267 -7.40 36.17 54.75
C ASP A 267 -7.41 37.60 54.23
N PHE A 268 -7.75 38.54 55.11
CA PHE A 268 -7.80 39.96 54.75
C PHE A 268 -6.43 40.55 54.38
N ASN A 269 -5.32 39.85 54.67
CA ASN A 269 -3.97 40.23 54.25
C ASN A 269 -3.59 39.63 52.89
N ASP A 270 -4.39 38.71 52.35
CA ASP A 270 -4.15 38.04 51.08
C ASP A 270 -4.96 38.70 49.96
N THR A 271 -4.26 39.30 49.00
CA THR A 271 -4.87 39.97 47.85
C THR A 271 -5.16 39.02 46.69
N ASN A 272 -4.85 37.73 46.80
CA ASN A 272 -5.18 36.76 45.76
C ASN A 272 -6.69 36.59 45.60
N LEU A 273 -7.10 36.36 44.35
CA LEU A 273 -8.46 35.98 44.01
C LEU A 273 -8.51 34.50 43.61
N TYR A 274 -9.55 33.83 44.09
CA TYR A 274 -9.81 32.41 43.92
C TYR A 274 -10.94 32.19 42.92
N HIS A 275 -10.99 30.99 42.34
CA HIS A 275 -11.95 30.63 41.30
C HIS A 275 -13.20 30.01 41.91
N VAL A 276 -13.03 29.11 42.87
CA VAL A 276 -14.12 28.34 43.49
C VAL A 276 -13.82 28.03 44.95
N ILE A 277 -14.84 27.62 45.69
CA ILE A 277 -14.72 27.08 47.05
C ILE A 277 -15.17 25.62 46.99
N ALA A 278 -14.39 24.71 47.56
CA ALA A 278 -14.75 23.30 47.62
C ALA A 278 -16.01 23.09 48.49
N ASP A 279 -16.89 22.20 48.03
CA ASP A 279 -18.14 21.90 48.72
C ASP A 279 -17.93 21.12 50.04
N GLY A 280 -19.02 20.72 50.69
CA GLY A 280 -18.99 19.98 51.95
C GLY A 280 -18.35 18.59 51.86
N ASP A 281 -18.29 18.01 50.66
CA ASP A 281 -17.62 16.75 50.37
C ASP A 281 -16.17 16.96 49.88
N GLY A 282 -15.73 18.23 49.78
CA GLY A 282 -14.41 18.61 49.32
C GLY A 282 -14.28 18.66 47.79
N LYS A 283 -15.35 18.53 47.01
CA LYS A 283 -15.26 18.61 45.55
C LYS A 283 -15.28 20.06 45.09
N TYR A 284 -14.56 20.35 44.02
CA TYR A 284 -14.64 21.63 43.33
C TYR A 284 -14.75 21.43 41.82
N SER A 285 -15.41 22.38 41.16
CA SER A 285 -15.60 22.40 39.71
C SER A 285 -15.60 23.84 39.21
N TYR A 286 -14.72 24.16 38.28
CA TYR A 286 -14.62 25.46 37.63
C TYR A 286 -14.79 25.31 36.12
N THR A 287 -15.84 25.94 35.57
CA THR A 287 -16.09 25.99 34.13
C THR A 287 -15.45 27.23 33.53
N LEU A 288 -14.66 27.05 32.48
CA LEU A 288 -14.04 28.13 31.71
C LEU A 288 -15.10 28.98 30.99
N PRO A 289 -14.77 30.22 30.58
CA PRO A 289 -15.65 31.03 29.74
C PRO A 289 -16.12 30.30 28.46
N GLU A 290 -17.28 30.69 27.95
CA GLU A 290 -17.85 30.07 26.76
C GLU A 290 -16.87 30.10 25.56
N ASN A 291 -16.79 29.00 24.81
CA ASN A 291 -15.87 28.82 23.67
C ASN A 291 -14.38 28.93 24.01
N THR A 292 -14.00 28.75 25.28
CA THR A 292 -12.58 28.63 25.69
C THR A 292 -12.27 27.20 26.13
N PHE A 293 -11.10 26.71 25.72
CA PHE A 293 -10.64 25.35 25.96
C PHE A 293 -9.19 25.38 26.36
N LEU A 294 -8.80 24.43 27.20
CA LEU A 294 -7.41 24.20 27.57
C LEU A 294 -6.58 23.78 26.35
N LYS A 295 -5.28 24.08 26.40
CA LYS A 295 -4.37 23.78 25.30
C LYS A 295 -3.38 22.70 25.73
N ALA A 296 -3.20 21.69 24.87
CA ALA A 296 -2.26 20.60 25.09
C ALA A 296 -0.85 21.10 25.47
N GLY A 297 -0.24 20.39 26.41
CA GLY A 297 1.11 20.67 26.92
C GLY A 297 1.20 21.79 27.95
N ASN A 298 0.16 22.61 28.15
CA ASN A 298 0.15 23.58 29.25
C ASN A 298 0.08 22.86 30.60
N GLU A 299 0.83 23.35 31.58
CA GLU A 299 0.71 22.92 32.97
C GLU A 299 -0.38 23.75 33.66
N VAL A 300 -1.29 23.09 34.38
CA VAL A 300 -2.33 23.74 35.18
C VAL A 300 -2.09 23.41 36.65
N THR A 301 -2.03 24.45 37.48
CA THR A 301 -1.83 24.36 38.93
C THR A 301 -3.11 24.70 39.67
N ALA A 302 -3.53 23.84 40.59
CA ALA A 302 -4.56 24.12 41.59
C ALA A 302 -3.92 24.46 42.94
N TYR A 303 -4.26 25.62 43.49
CA TYR A 303 -3.84 26.09 44.82
C TYR A 303 -5.03 25.99 45.77
N GLY A 304 -4.93 25.15 46.80
CA GLY A 304 -5.90 25.08 47.89
C GLY A 304 -5.47 25.98 49.05
N TYR A 305 -6.41 26.72 49.63
CA TYR A 305 -6.19 27.57 50.81
C TYR A 305 -7.32 27.44 51.83
N LEU A 306 -6.99 27.09 53.08
CA LEU A 306 -7.94 26.98 54.18
C LEU A 306 -7.27 27.32 55.52
N ASN A 307 -7.87 28.19 56.33
CA ASN A 307 -7.42 28.54 57.68
C ASN A 307 -5.94 28.92 57.81
N GLY A 308 -5.41 29.69 56.86
CA GLY A 308 -4.00 30.12 56.89
C GLY A 308 -2.99 29.12 56.34
N LYS A 309 -3.46 27.95 55.88
CA LYS A 309 -2.64 26.92 55.26
C LYS A 309 -2.91 26.83 53.77
N SER A 310 -1.88 26.44 53.01
CA SER A 310 -1.95 26.27 51.56
C SER A 310 -1.27 24.98 51.10
N GLN A 311 -1.76 24.44 50.00
CA GLN A 311 -1.18 23.29 49.29
C GLN A 311 -1.41 23.51 47.79
N THR A 312 -0.60 22.86 46.94
CA THR A 312 -0.77 22.89 45.49
C THR A 312 -0.73 21.50 44.88
N ASP A 313 -1.45 21.33 43.77
CA ASP A 313 -1.32 20.17 42.89
C ASP A 313 -1.27 20.64 41.43
N THR A 314 -0.63 19.86 40.56
CA THR A 314 -0.35 20.23 39.17
C THR A 314 -0.65 19.09 38.23
N THR A 315 -1.18 19.39 37.04
CA THR A 315 -1.34 18.43 35.95
C THR A 315 -1.04 19.09 34.61
N THR A 316 -0.63 18.30 33.63
CA THR A 316 -0.44 18.76 32.25
C THR A 316 -1.70 18.45 31.45
N VAL A 317 -2.12 19.40 30.62
CA VAL A 317 -3.21 19.19 29.66
C VAL A 317 -2.74 18.18 28.61
N LEU A 318 -3.40 17.03 28.54
CA LEU A 318 -3.11 15.99 27.58
C LEU A 318 -3.58 16.40 26.18
N ASP A 319 -2.81 15.99 25.18
CA ASP A 319 -3.20 16.09 23.78
C ASP A 319 -4.07 14.89 23.41
N GLU A 320 -5.37 15.11 23.27
CA GLU A 320 -6.35 14.10 22.86
C GLU A 320 -7.13 14.56 21.61
N THR A 321 -6.64 15.61 20.94
CA THR A 321 -7.24 16.15 19.74
C THR A 321 -6.67 15.42 18.53
N ALA A 322 -7.52 14.64 17.85
CA ALA A 322 -7.11 13.97 16.64
C ALA A 322 -6.75 14.95 15.52
N PRO A 323 -5.76 14.62 14.67
CA PRO A 323 -5.46 15.38 13.47
C PRO A 323 -6.63 15.37 12.49
N ASP A 324 -6.69 16.38 11.62
CA ASP A 324 -7.64 16.39 10.49
C ASP A 324 -7.40 15.19 9.56
N ALA A 325 -8.45 14.76 8.85
CA ALA A 325 -8.33 13.68 7.87
C ALA A 325 -7.29 14.03 6.80
N PRO A 326 -6.34 13.14 6.48
CA PRO A 326 -5.38 13.39 5.42
C PRO A 326 -6.07 13.45 4.05
N THR A 327 -5.38 14.00 3.06
CA THR A 327 -5.81 13.99 1.66
C THR A 327 -5.03 12.94 0.88
N LEU A 328 -5.62 12.42 -0.20
CA LEU A 328 -4.97 11.54 -1.17
C LEU A 328 -5.03 12.17 -2.56
N ASN A 329 -3.90 12.27 -3.24
CA ASN A 329 -3.85 12.61 -4.65
C ASN A 329 -4.28 11.42 -5.52
N PRO A 330 -4.64 11.64 -6.81
CA PRO A 330 -5.00 10.55 -7.72
C PRO A 330 -3.93 9.46 -7.79
N ILE A 331 -4.36 8.19 -7.78
CA ILE A 331 -3.49 7.01 -7.82
C ILE A 331 -3.66 6.31 -9.16
N GLN A 332 -2.54 6.01 -9.82
CA GLN A 332 -2.47 5.19 -11.02
C GLN A 332 -1.82 3.84 -10.72
N ASP A 333 -2.15 2.81 -11.47
CA ASP A 333 -1.56 1.47 -11.42
C ASP A 333 -0.02 1.46 -11.54
N THR A 334 0.54 2.44 -12.25
CA THR A 334 1.99 2.63 -12.42
C THR A 334 2.64 3.55 -11.38
N SER A 335 1.87 4.06 -10.40
CA SER A 335 2.39 4.98 -9.38
C SER A 335 3.49 4.31 -8.54
N THR A 336 4.59 5.03 -8.33
CA THR A 336 5.71 4.57 -7.48
C THR A 336 5.58 5.06 -6.04
N ALA A 337 4.76 6.08 -5.80
CA ALA A 337 4.48 6.62 -4.49
C ALA A 337 3.04 7.16 -4.40
N ILE A 338 2.48 7.14 -3.19
CA ILE A 338 1.21 7.79 -2.84
C ILE A 338 1.52 9.14 -2.22
N THR A 339 0.87 10.20 -2.71
CA THR A 339 1.12 11.57 -2.24
C THR A 339 -0.15 12.22 -1.72
N GLY A 340 0.00 13.21 -0.86
CA GLY A 340 -1.11 13.95 -0.28
C GLY A 340 -0.62 14.89 0.83
N THR A 341 -1.57 15.33 1.66
CA THR A 341 -1.33 16.21 2.79
C THR A 341 -1.90 15.63 4.07
N ALA A 342 -1.28 15.90 5.22
CA ALA A 342 -1.76 15.53 6.55
C ALA A 342 -1.26 16.57 7.56
N GLU A 343 -1.62 16.42 8.83
CA GLU A 343 -1.01 17.23 9.89
C GLU A 343 0.52 17.05 9.87
N PRO A 344 1.32 18.14 9.98
CA PRO A 344 2.77 18.04 10.01
C PRO A 344 3.29 17.03 11.03
N LEU A 345 4.28 16.24 10.63
CA LEU A 345 4.91 15.21 11.46
C LEU A 345 4.00 14.04 11.89
N SER A 346 2.74 14.00 11.46
CA SER A 346 1.86 12.85 11.68
C SER A 346 2.24 11.66 10.79
N THR A 347 1.99 10.45 11.27
CA THR A 347 2.17 9.21 10.52
C THR A 347 0.93 8.92 9.69
N VAL A 348 1.08 8.92 8.37
CA VAL A 348 0.03 8.59 7.41
C VAL A 348 0.09 7.12 7.03
N THR A 349 -1.05 6.44 7.04
CA THR A 349 -1.18 5.06 6.54
C THR A 349 -2.32 4.96 5.54
N VAL A 350 -2.07 4.28 4.43
CA VAL A 350 -3.01 4.13 3.30
C VAL A 350 -3.50 2.69 3.27
N TYR A 351 -4.83 2.52 3.28
CA TYR A 351 -5.51 1.25 3.43
C TYR A 351 -6.39 0.96 2.22
N ASN A 352 -6.43 -0.31 1.81
CA ASN A 352 -7.41 -0.80 0.87
C ASN A 352 -8.81 -0.82 1.52
N VAL A 353 -9.80 -0.26 0.83
CA VAL A 353 -11.20 -0.19 1.32
C VAL A 353 -11.82 -1.58 1.52
N LEU A 354 -11.41 -2.60 0.76
CA LEU A 354 -12.03 -3.92 0.79
C LEU A 354 -11.67 -4.74 2.03
N ASP A 355 -10.39 -4.74 2.42
CA ASP A 355 -9.84 -5.65 3.43
C ASP A 355 -9.00 -4.94 4.52
N ASN A 356 -8.87 -3.61 4.43
CA ASN A 356 -7.99 -2.80 5.28
C ASN A 356 -6.51 -3.21 5.25
N ALA A 357 -6.06 -3.87 4.17
CA ALA A 357 -4.64 -4.12 3.96
C ALA A 357 -3.89 -2.80 3.74
N ILE A 358 -2.69 -2.70 4.32
CA ILE A 358 -1.84 -1.50 4.18
C ILE A 358 -1.15 -1.52 2.82
N LEU A 359 -1.36 -0.48 2.02
CA LEU A 359 -0.63 -0.25 0.77
C LEU A 359 0.72 0.42 1.03
N ALA A 360 0.71 1.47 1.86
CA ALA A 360 1.87 2.28 2.18
C ALA A 360 1.69 3.00 3.51
N SER A 361 2.80 3.33 4.18
CA SER A 361 2.82 4.10 5.43
C SER A 361 4.08 4.95 5.51
N GLY A 362 4.00 6.10 6.18
CA GLY A 362 5.13 6.99 6.43
C GLY A 362 4.69 8.34 6.99
N THR A 363 5.65 9.22 7.29
CA THR A 363 5.38 10.48 8.02
C THR A 363 5.24 11.67 7.07
N ALA A 364 4.32 12.58 7.36
CA ALA A 364 4.24 13.87 6.71
C ALA A 364 5.39 14.80 7.15
N ASP A 365 5.87 15.64 6.25
CA ASP A 365 6.95 16.59 6.54
C ASP A 365 6.46 17.75 7.43
N SER A 366 7.38 18.67 7.76
CA SER A 366 7.07 19.85 8.59
C SER A 366 6.07 20.83 7.95
N ASN A 367 5.80 20.68 6.65
CA ASN A 367 4.81 21.46 5.91
C ASN A 367 3.49 20.70 5.71
N GLY A 368 3.39 19.46 6.23
CA GLY A 368 2.20 18.61 6.09
C GLY A 368 2.12 17.86 4.76
N GLN A 369 3.18 17.83 3.94
CA GLN A 369 3.20 17.07 2.68
C GLN A 369 3.78 15.68 2.91
N TYR A 370 3.28 14.66 2.21
CA TYR A 370 3.86 13.31 2.27
C TYR A 370 3.99 12.66 0.89
N SER A 371 4.95 11.73 0.79
CA SER A 371 5.18 10.87 -0.37
C SER A 371 5.58 9.47 0.10
N LEU A 372 4.65 8.53 0.07
CA LEU A 372 4.83 7.17 0.59
C LEU A 372 5.18 6.20 -0.55
N THR A 373 6.35 5.58 -0.49
CA THR A 373 6.77 4.59 -1.50
C THR A 373 5.85 3.37 -1.51
N VAL A 374 5.49 2.90 -2.71
CA VAL A 374 4.70 1.67 -2.90
C VAL A 374 5.61 0.51 -3.29
N ASN A 375 5.59 -0.56 -2.50
CA ASN A 375 6.46 -1.72 -2.70
C ASN A 375 5.87 -2.74 -3.68
N GLU A 376 4.58 -3.02 -3.56
CA GLU A 376 3.86 -3.96 -4.44
C GLU A 376 3.38 -3.23 -5.69
N ARG A 377 3.93 -3.60 -6.86
CA ARG A 377 3.64 -2.97 -8.14
C ARG A 377 3.44 -4.01 -9.25
N PRO A 378 2.59 -3.72 -10.25
CA PRO A 378 1.72 -2.56 -10.36
C PRO A 378 0.62 -2.55 -9.28
N ILE A 379 0.12 -1.37 -8.93
CA ILE A 379 -1.04 -1.27 -8.03
C ILE A 379 -2.25 -1.80 -8.79
N SER A 380 -3.00 -2.71 -8.17
CA SER A 380 -4.16 -3.32 -8.83
C SER A 380 -5.19 -2.23 -9.19
N PRO A 381 -5.54 -2.08 -10.49
CA PRO A 381 -6.50 -1.07 -10.92
C PRO A 381 -7.90 -1.31 -10.34
N TYR A 382 -8.72 -0.26 -10.30
CA TYR A 382 -10.11 -0.24 -9.80
C TYR A 382 -10.30 -0.56 -8.31
N LEU A 383 -9.22 -0.84 -7.57
CA LEU A 383 -9.27 -0.85 -6.11
C LEU A 383 -9.38 0.57 -5.55
N SER A 384 -10.04 0.70 -4.40
CA SER A 384 -10.20 1.98 -3.70
C SER A 384 -9.33 2.02 -2.45
N TYR A 385 -8.68 3.15 -2.21
CA TYR A 385 -7.83 3.37 -1.04
C TYR A 385 -8.24 4.62 -0.27
N TYR A 386 -8.16 4.57 1.05
CA TYR A 386 -8.31 5.71 1.95
C TYR A 386 -7.08 5.82 2.86
N ALA A 387 -6.89 6.96 3.51
CA ALA A 387 -5.78 7.21 4.42
C ALA A 387 -6.26 7.69 5.79
N THR A 388 -5.46 7.40 6.81
CA THR A 388 -5.53 8.03 8.14
C THR A 388 -4.20 8.64 8.51
N ALA A 389 -4.23 9.63 9.39
CA ALA A 389 -3.06 10.22 10.02
C ALA A 389 -3.10 9.96 11.53
N THR A 390 -1.95 9.66 12.12
CA THR A 390 -1.78 9.52 13.57
C THR A 390 -0.74 10.52 14.03
N ASP A 391 -1.11 11.42 14.95
CA ASP A 391 -0.22 12.45 15.48
C ASP A 391 0.85 11.89 16.44
N VAL A 392 1.64 12.78 17.05
CA VAL A 392 2.68 12.41 18.03
C VAL A 392 2.11 11.95 19.38
N ALA A 393 0.90 12.37 19.71
CA ALA A 393 0.16 11.98 20.91
C ALA A 393 -0.63 10.67 20.73
N SER A 394 -0.51 10.04 19.55
CA SER A 394 -1.20 8.80 19.15
C SER A 394 -2.71 8.95 18.91
N ASN A 395 -3.21 10.16 18.67
CA ASN A 395 -4.59 10.37 18.23
C ASN A 395 -4.68 10.11 16.73
N THR A 396 -5.76 9.44 16.29
CA THR A 396 -5.95 9.05 14.88
C THR A 396 -7.07 9.86 14.23
N SER A 397 -6.80 10.38 13.02
CA SER A 397 -7.74 11.15 12.23
C SER A 397 -8.96 10.33 11.78
N PRO A 398 -10.06 11.00 11.36
CA PRO A 398 -11.04 10.39 10.47
C PRO A 398 -10.41 9.91 9.15
N TYR A 399 -11.15 9.10 8.39
CA TYR A 399 -10.72 8.61 7.07
C TYR A 399 -10.70 9.73 6.03
N SER A 400 -9.69 9.71 5.16
CA SER A 400 -9.69 10.52 3.93
C SER A 400 -10.86 10.15 3.01
N THR A 401 -11.13 11.00 2.03
CA THR A 401 -11.91 10.56 0.86
C THR A 401 -11.17 9.41 0.16
N ALA A 402 -11.91 8.38 -0.25
CA ALA A 402 -11.33 7.25 -0.96
C ALA A 402 -11.03 7.58 -2.43
N ILE A 403 -9.91 7.10 -2.95
CA ILE A 403 -9.47 7.24 -4.34
C ILE A 403 -9.44 5.88 -5.02
N ILE A 404 -10.01 5.80 -6.23
CA ILE A 404 -9.96 4.61 -7.08
C ILE A 404 -8.68 4.65 -7.93
N VAL A 405 -7.96 3.55 -7.97
CA VAL A 405 -6.76 3.40 -8.81
C VAL A 405 -7.16 3.39 -10.27
N SER A 406 -6.59 4.32 -11.04
CA SER A 406 -6.78 4.40 -12.49
C SER A 406 -5.89 3.42 -13.22
N ASP A 407 -6.46 2.70 -14.17
CA ASP A 407 -5.79 1.78 -15.07
C ASP A 407 -5.17 2.53 -16.26
N THR A 408 -3.86 2.42 -16.45
CA THR A 408 -3.12 3.09 -17.54
C THR A 408 -2.26 2.13 -18.36
N THR A 409 -2.27 0.84 -18.05
CA THR A 409 -1.42 -0.17 -18.67
C THR A 409 -2.19 -0.92 -19.74
N ALA A 410 -1.66 -0.98 -20.96
CA ALA A 410 -2.30 -1.75 -22.02
C ALA A 410 -2.06 -3.26 -21.88
N PRO A 411 -3.00 -4.11 -22.36
CA PRO A 411 -2.81 -5.55 -22.38
C PRO A 411 -1.61 -6.00 -23.21
N THR A 412 -1.12 -7.19 -22.90
CA THR A 412 -0.05 -7.87 -23.63
C THR A 412 -0.49 -9.28 -24.05
N ALA A 413 0.08 -9.80 -25.13
CA ALA A 413 -0.11 -11.18 -25.59
C ALA A 413 1.00 -11.58 -26.57
N SER A 414 1.20 -12.88 -26.74
CA SER A 414 2.09 -13.47 -27.73
C SER A 414 1.33 -13.79 -29.04
N PRO A 415 1.88 -13.52 -30.23
CA PRO A 415 1.24 -13.89 -31.48
C PRO A 415 1.28 -15.40 -31.70
N LEU A 416 0.18 -15.98 -32.22
CA LEU A 416 0.12 -17.39 -32.62
C LEU A 416 0.22 -17.52 -34.14
N THR A 417 1.33 -18.09 -34.63
CA THR A 417 1.56 -18.33 -36.07
C THR A 417 0.46 -19.20 -36.68
N GLN A 418 -0.13 -18.73 -37.78
CA GLN A 418 -1.20 -19.41 -38.51
C GLN A 418 -0.68 -20.04 -39.82
N TYR A 419 -1.30 -21.15 -40.22
CA TYR A 419 -1.06 -21.80 -41.51
C TYR A 419 -2.39 -21.96 -42.24
N LEU A 420 -2.45 -21.52 -43.50
CA LEU A 420 -3.64 -21.56 -44.34
C LEU A 420 -3.28 -22.15 -45.69
N THR A 421 -4.25 -22.79 -46.36
CA THR A 421 -4.12 -23.16 -47.78
C THR A 421 -4.46 -21.96 -48.66
N LEU A 422 -3.89 -21.89 -49.85
CA LEU A 422 -4.17 -20.87 -50.85
C LEU A 422 -5.69 -20.75 -51.10
N GLY A 423 -6.23 -19.54 -50.90
CA GLY A 423 -7.67 -19.25 -51.04
C GLY A 423 -8.53 -19.53 -49.81
N ASP A 424 -7.97 -20.07 -48.72
CA ASP A 424 -8.72 -20.29 -47.47
C ASP A 424 -9.22 -18.98 -46.87
N THR A 425 -10.37 -19.04 -46.20
CA THR A 425 -10.90 -17.90 -45.45
C THR A 425 -10.16 -17.74 -44.12
N PHE A 426 -9.68 -16.53 -43.82
CA PHE A 426 -9.11 -16.22 -42.51
C PHE A 426 -10.18 -16.20 -41.41
N THR A 427 -9.81 -16.64 -40.20
CA THR A 427 -10.72 -16.66 -39.04
C THR A 427 -11.33 -15.28 -38.76
N THR A 428 -12.52 -15.28 -38.17
CA THR A 428 -13.17 -14.08 -37.62
C THR A 428 -12.99 -13.96 -36.10
N ASP A 429 -12.59 -15.05 -35.44
CA ASP A 429 -12.28 -15.04 -34.02
C ASP A 429 -10.85 -14.54 -33.80
N ALA A 430 -10.74 -13.32 -33.30
CA ALA A 430 -9.48 -12.66 -33.01
C ALA A 430 -8.74 -13.29 -31.82
N LYS A 431 -9.46 -13.92 -30.89
CA LYS A 431 -8.89 -14.43 -29.63
C LYS A 431 -8.05 -15.69 -29.85
N THR A 432 -8.38 -16.49 -30.86
CA THR A 432 -7.62 -17.69 -31.22
C THR A 432 -6.28 -17.39 -31.89
N LEU A 433 -6.00 -16.13 -32.22
CA LEU A 433 -4.78 -15.70 -32.91
C LEU A 433 -3.65 -15.29 -31.96
N VAL A 434 -3.89 -15.26 -30.65
CA VAL A 434 -2.90 -14.87 -29.64
C VAL A 434 -2.91 -15.84 -28.46
N THR A 435 -1.78 -15.94 -27.77
CA THR A 435 -1.62 -16.70 -26.51
C THR A 435 -1.09 -15.80 -25.41
N ASP A 436 -1.07 -16.29 -24.17
CA ASP A 436 -0.45 -15.61 -23.03
C ASP A 436 -0.98 -14.16 -22.82
N ALA A 437 -2.28 -13.97 -23.06
CA ALA A 437 -2.91 -12.68 -22.83
C ALA A 437 -2.82 -12.31 -21.34
N TYR A 438 -2.31 -11.13 -21.04
CA TYR A 438 -2.13 -10.60 -19.70
C TYR A 438 -2.52 -9.14 -19.65
N ASP A 439 -3.21 -8.77 -18.57
CA ASP A 439 -3.55 -7.39 -18.22
C ASP A 439 -3.56 -7.26 -16.69
N ASN A 440 -3.03 -6.17 -16.16
CA ASN A 440 -2.96 -5.93 -14.71
C ASN A 440 -4.34 -5.64 -14.09
N ALA A 441 -5.34 -5.28 -14.91
CA ALA A 441 -6.73 -5.13 -14.50
C ALA A 441 -7.59 -6.39 -14.75
N GLY A 442 -6.97 -7.47 -15.23
CA GLY A 442 -7.60 -8.77 -15.45
C GLY A 442 -7.97 -9.05 -16.90
N ILE A 443 -7.83 -10.32 -17.30
CA ILE A 443 -7.96 -10.74 -18.71
C ILE A 443 -9.41 -10.82 -19.21
N GLU A 444 -10.39 -10.86 -18.31
CA GLU A 444 -11.80 -11.04 -18.65
C GLU A 444 -12.37 -9.85 -19.43
N ASN A 445 -11.77 -8.67 -19.27
CA ASN A 445 -12.22 -7.43 -19.88
C ASN A 445 -11.44 -7.03 -21.14
N ILE A 446 -10.55 -7.91 -21.64
CA ILE A 446 -9.82 -7.65 -22.89
C ILE A 446 -10.73 -7.94 -24.08
N THR A 447 -10.93 -6.93 -24.92
CA THR A 447 -11.58 -7.05 -26.23
C THR A 447 -10.54 -7.31 -27.31
N TYR A 448 -10.76 -8.35 -28.13
CA TYR A 448 -9.89 -8.74 -29.24
C TYR A 448 -10.54 -8.37 -30.57
N THR A 449 -9.83 -7.67 -31.46
CA THR A 449 -10.37 -7.26 -32.76
C THR A 449 -9.33 -7.39 -33.87
N ILE A 450 -9.67 -8.05 -34.98
CA ILE A 450 -8.82 -8.09 -36.18
C ILE A 450 -8.91 -6.72 -36.87
N LYS A 451 -7.78 -6.01 -36.95
CA LYS A 451 -7.66 -4.71 -37.65
C LYS A 451 -7.32 -4.89 -39.12
N THR A 452 -6.47 -5.87 -39.43
CA THR A 452 -6.03 -6.19 -40.80
C THR A 452 -6.02 -7.70 -41.00
N LYS A 453 -6.41 -8.14 -42.20
CA LYS A 453 -6.41 -9.56 -42.60
C LYS A 453 -5.20 -9.86 -43.49
N PRO A 454 -4.67 -11.09 -43.48
CA PRO A 454 -3.59 -11.49 -44.36
C PRO A 454 -4.08 -11.60 -45.81
N ASP A 455 -3.17 -11.44 -46.77
CA ASP A 455 -3.45 -11.80 -48.17
C ASP A 455 -3.37 -13.32 -48.33
N THR A 456 -4.50 -13.94 -48.68
CA THR A 456 -4.61 -15.40 -48.88
C THR A 456 -4.55 -15.81 -50.34
N ASN A 457 -4.32 -14.88 -51.27
CA ASN A 457 -4.28 -15.13 -52.71
C ASN A 457 -2.88 -15.47 -53.25
N SER A 458 -1.85 -15.42 -52.39
CA SER A 458 -0.48 -15.76 -52.75
C SER A 458 0.14 -16.69 -51.72
N VAL A 459 0.85 -17.73 -52.19
CA VAL A 459 1.67 -18.59 -51.34
C VAL A 459 2.83 -17.78 -50.77
N GLY A 460 3.09 -17.96 -49.47
CA GLY A 460 4.18 -17.29 -48.77
C GLY A 460 3.80 -16.74 -47.41
N TYR A 461 4.65 -15.84 -46.91
CA TYR A 461 4.40 -15.10 -45.68
C TYR A 461 3.46 -13.92 -45.91
N SER A 462 2.47 -13.80 -45.03
CA SER A 462 1.60 -12.64 -44.86
C SER A 462 1.41 -12.38 -43.36
N SER A 463 0.74 -11.29 -43.00
CA SER A 463 0.45 -10.98 -41.60
C SER A 463 -0.98 -10.48 -41.39
N ALA A 464 -1.52 -10.74 -40.21
CA ALA A 464 -2.72 -10.08 -39.69
C ALA A 464 -2.33 -9.18 -38.51
N THR A 465 -3.17 -8.21 -38.15
CA THR A 465 -2.98 -7.43 -36.92
C THR A 465 -4.21 -7.58 -36.04
N VAL A 466 -3.98 -7.99 -34.79
CA VAL A 466 -5.01 -8.10 -33.76
C VAL A 466 -4.80 -6.99 -32.74
N SER A 467 -5.88 -6.33 -32.38
CA SER A 467 -5.93 -5.30 -31.34
C SER A 467 -6.47 -5.91 -30.05
N LEU A 468 -5.74 -5.71 -28.97
CA LEU A 468 -6.18 -6.00 -27.61
C LEU A 468 -6.48 -4.66 -26.95
N ARG A 469 -7.69 -4.53 -26.40
CA ARG A 469 -8.11 -3.31 -25.68
C ARG A 469 -8.74 -3.69 -24.36
N ASP A 470 -8.30 -3.07 -23.27
CA ASP A 470 -8.87 -3.29 -21.93
C ASP A 470 -10.15 -2.45 -21.67
N GLN A 471 -10.64 -2.49 -20.44
CA GLN A 471 -11.80 -1.75 -19.96
C GLN A 471 -11.57 -0.22 -19.86
N ALA A 472 -10.35 0.21 -19.49
CA ALA A 472 -9.99 1.63 -19.45
C ALA A 472 -9.80 2.22 -20.86
N GLY A 473 -9.71 1.36 -21.86
CA GLY A 473 -9.56 1.68 -23.27
C GLY A 473 -8.11 1.72 -23.74
N ASN A 474 -7.13 1.28 -22.95
CA ASN A 474 -5.73 1.20 -23.40
C ASN A 474 -5.61 0.08 -24.46
N GLU A 475 -4.86 0.33 -25.53
CA GLU A 475 -4.82 -0.54 -26.73
C GLU A 475 -3.40 -0.99 -27.07
N LYS A 476 -3.26 -2.28 -27.41
CA LYS A 476 -2.04 -2.87 -27.95
C LYS A 476 -2.32 -3.62 -29.24
N LEU A 477 -1.50 -3.36 -30.27
CA LEU A 477 -1.54 -4.08 -31.53
C LEU A 477 -0.49 -5.21 -31.55
N ILE A 478 -0.93 -6.41 -31.93
CA ILE A 478 -0.11 -7.62 -32.06
C ILE A 478 -0.13 -8.07 -33.52
N THR A 479 1.04 -8.25 -34.12
CA THR A 479 1.20 -8.73 -35.49
C THR A 479 1.25 -10.25 -35.50
N ILE A 480 0.34 -10.89 -36.23
CA ILE A 480 0.18 -12.34 -36.32
C ILE A 480 0.85 -12.84 -37.61
N PRO A 481 1.89 -13.69 -37.52
CA PRO A 481 2.48 -14.38 -38.67
C PRO A 481 1.49 -15.34 -39.32
N VAL A 482 1.31 -15.27 -40.64
CA VAL A 482 0.42 -16.17 -41.39
C VAL A 482 1.17 -16.72 -42.59
N PHE A 483 1.28 -18.05 -42.69
CA PHE A 483 1.93 -18.74 -43.80
C PHE A 483 0.90 -19.43 -44.68
N ILE A 484 0.84 -19.02 -45.95
CA ILE A 484 -0.07 -19.56 -46.95
C ILE A 484 0.67 -20.66 -47.71
N THR A 485 0.08 -21.86 -47.78
CA THR A 485 0.64 -23.06 -48.40
C THR A 485 -0.21 -23.54 -49.58
N ASP A 486 0.38 -24.30 -50.49
CA ASP A 486 -0.33 -25.05 -51.54
C ASP A 486 0.12 -26.52 -51.57
N SER A 487 -0.36 -27.30 -52.54
CA SER A 487 0.06 -28.69 -52.74
C SER A 487 1.55 -28.86 -53.07
N ASN A 488 2.22 -27.78 -53.47
CA ASN A 488 3.65 -27.73 -53.78
C ASN A 488 4.48 -27.20 -52.60
N THR A 489 3.91 -27.07 -51.40
CA THR A 489 4.59 -26.53 -50.22
C THR A 489 4.89 -27.63 -49.20
N THR A 490 6.09 -27.61 -48.63
CA THR A 490 6.49 -28.44 -47.47
C THR A 490 7.00 -27.49 -46.37
N LYS A 491 6.85 -27.85 -45.09
CA LYS A 491 7.29 -27.00 -43.97
C LYS A 491 7.80 -27.79 -42.76
N THR A 492 8.68 -27.16 -41.98
CA THR A 492 9.07 -27.56 -40.62
C THR A 492 8.56 -26.51 -39.62
N ASP A 493 9.15 -26.48 -38.42
CA ASP A 493 9.02 -25.40 -37.44
C ASP A 493 9.89 -24.17 -37.78
N GLN A 494 10.90 -24.32 -38.63
CA GLN A 494 11.90 -23.28 -38.93
C GLN A 494 11.78 -22.69 -40.35
N ALA A 495 11.28 -23.45 -41.31
CA ALA A 495 11.22 -23.03 -42.71
C ALA A 495 9.99 -23.58 -43.45
N MET A 496 9.59 -22.85 -44.49
CA MET A 496 8.59 -23.26 -45.47
C MET A 496 9.23 -23.19 -46.86
N LEU A 497 9.04 -24.24 -47.68
CA LEU A 497 9.62 -24.37 -49.02
C LEU A 497 8.54 -24.76 -50.03
N GLN A 498 8.36 -23.92 -51.06
CA GLN A 498 7.52 -24.17 -52.21
C GLN A 498 8.39 -24.54 -53.41
N ALA A 499 8.08 -25.65 -54.08
CA ALA A 499 8.70 -26.04 -55.35
C ALA A 499 7.79 -27.00 -56.12
N SER A 500 7.67 -26.80 -57.43
CA SER A 500 6.79 -27.55 -58.33
C SER A 500 7.57 -28.55 -59.18
N ASN A 501 6.93 -29.65 -59.53
CA ASN A 501 7.40 -30.54 -60.59
C ASN A 501 7.31 -29.83 -61.95
N PHE A 502 8.22 -30.14 -62.88
CA PHE A 502 8.17 -29.58 -64.23
C PHE A 502 8.66 -30.55 -65.31
N LYS A 503 8.31 -30.26 -66.56
CA LYS A 503 8.75 -31.01 -67.74
C LYS A 503 9.70 -30.13 -68.56
N ILE A 504 10.68 -30.76 -69.20
CA ILE A 504 11.65 -30.07 -70.04
C ILE A 504 12.05 -30.95 -71.24
N LEU A 505 12.36 -30.32 -72.38
CA LEU A 505 12.87 -31.03 -73.55
C LEU A 505 14.33 -31.42 -73.37
N THR A 506 14.76 -32.50 -74.01
CA THR A 506 16.15 -32.97 -73.95
C THR A 506 17.16 -31.90 -74.41
N THR A 507 16.76 -31.01 -75.33
CA THR A 507 17.56 -29.89 -75.85
C THR A 507 17.77 -28.76 -74.84
N ASP A 508 16.84 -28.60 -73.90
CA ASP A 508 16.82 -27.47 -72.97
C ASP A 508 17.52 -27.82 -71.65
N VAL A 509 18.00 -29.06 -71.49
CA VAL A 509 18.80 -29.50 -70.34
C VAL A 509 20.25 -29.02 -70.54
N PRO A 510 20.75 -28.07 -69.73
CA PRO A 510 22.08 -27.49 -69.94
C PRO A 510 23.20 -28.43 -69.48
N THR A 511 24.38 -28.28 -70.08
CA THR A 511 25.59 -29.03 -69.75
C THR A 511 26.45 -28.26 -68.73
N GLY A 512 26.07 -28.30 -67.46
CA GLY A 512 26.89 -27.72 -66.37
C GLY A 512 26.14 -27.55 -65.06
N ASN A 513 26.80 -27.84 -63.92
CA ASN A 513 26.13 -27.86 -62.62
C ASN A 513 25.46 -26.54 -62.22
N ALA A 514 26.13 -25.39 -62.42
CA ALA A 514 25.55 -24.08 -62.09
C ALA A 514 24.36 -23.71 -62.99
N ALA A 515 24.40 -24.13 -64.26
CA ALA A 515 23.30 -23.94 -65.20
C ALA A 515 22.12 -24.86 -64.86
N LEU A 516 22.38 -26.10 -64.45
CA LEU A 516 21.36 -27.02 -63.92
C LEU A 516 20.71 -26.48 -62.65
N ASP A 517 21.49 -25.90 -61.72
CA ASP A 517 20.94 -25.28 -60.51
C ASP A 517 19.99 -24.12 -60.86
N SER A 518 20.42 -23.24 -61.77
CA SER A 518 19.59 -22.12 -62.24
C SER A 518 18.33 -22.59 -62.96
N LEU A 519 18.43 -23.64 -63.78
CA LEU A 519 17.29 -24.27 -64.45
C LEU A 519 16.28 -24.80 -63.42
N ILE A 520 16.75 -25.62 -62.48
CA ILE A 520 15.92 -26.27 -61.46
C ILE A 520 15.21 -25.22 -60.60
N LEU A 521 15.96 -24.26 -60.03
CA LEU A 521 15.41 -23.25 -59.13
C LEU A 521 14.36 -22.37 -59.82
N SER A 522 14.58 -22.03 -61.10
CA SER A 522 13.64 -21.22 -61.89
C SER A 522 12.40 -21.99 -62.32
N HIS A 523 12.56 -23.16 -62.94
CA HIS A 523 11.45 -23.93 -63.51
C HIS A 523 10.57 -24.57 -62.45
N ALA A 524 11.16 -24.97 -61.31
CA ALA A 524 10.41 -25.43 -60.15
C ALA A 524 9.74 -24.29 -59.37
N LYS A 525 9.94 -23.01 -59.77
CA LYS A 525 9.38 -21.82 -59.10
C LYS A 525 9.69 -21.80 -57.60
N VAL A 526 10.95 -22.06 -57.26
CA VAL A 526 11.37 -22.24 -55.86
C VAL A 526 11.17 -20.94 -55.08
N LYS A 527 10.51 -21.04 -53.93
CA LYS A 527 10.43 -19.98 -52.91
C LYS A 527 10.55 -20.56 -51.52
N ALA A 528 11.18 -19.84 -50.60
CA ALA A 528 11.31 -20.26 -49.22
C ALA A 528 11.16 -19.11 -48.22
N TRP A 529 10.60 -19.41 -47.05
CA TRP A 529 10.40 -18.44 -45.96
C TRP A 529 10.86 -19.00 -44.62
N ASP A 530 11.39 -18.12 -43.79
CA ASP A 530 11.72 -18.37 -42.39
C ASP A 530 10.44 -18.28 -41.53
N ILE A 531 10.10 -19.35 -40.83
CA ILE A 531 8.83 -19.41 -40.06
C ILE A 531 8.84 -18.52 -38.82
N THR A 532 10.02 -18.29 -38.23
CA THR A 532 10.16 -17.51 -37.00
C THR A 532 10.05 -16.01 -37.27
N THR A 533 10.56 -15.55 -38.41
CA THR A 533 10.68 -14.12 -38.74
C THR A 533 9.79 -13.67 -39.90
N GLY A 534 9.30 -14.59 -40.72
CA GLY A 534 8.57 -14.29 -41.96
C GLY A 534 9.45 -13.88 -43.14
N ALA A 535 10.78 -13.87 -42.98
CA ALA A 535 11.71 -13.43 -44.02
C ALA A 535 11.72 -14.37 -45.23
N ASP A 536 11.84 -13.80 -46.43
CA ASP A 536 12.14 -14.56 -47.65
C ASP A 536 13.59 -15.06 -47.58
N ILE A 537 13.76 -16.37 -47.64
CA ILE A 537 15.05 -17.08 -47.58
C ILE A 537 15.26 -17.96 -48.82
N THR A 538 14.60 -17.63 -49.94
CA THR A 538 14.70 -18.36 -51.21
C THR A 538 16.15 -18.51 -51.68
N ASN A 539 16.98 -17.50 -51.43
CA ASN A 539 18.40 -17.52 -51.76
C ASN A 539 19.24 -18.50 -50.93
N GLN A 540 18.70 -19.08 -49.86
CA GLN A 540 19.35 -20.08 -49.01
C GLN A 540 19.00 -21.52 -49.42
N VAL A 541 18.11 -21.70 -50.41
CA VAL A 541 17.76 -23.03 -50.90
C VAL A 541 18.93 -23.60 -51.70
N SER A 542 19.35 -24.81 -51.35
CA SER A 542 20.40 -25.56 -52.04
C SER A 542 19.83 -26.84 -52.67
N ILE A 543 20.46 -27.31 -53.74
CA ILE A 543 20.13 -28.60 -54.36
C ILE A 543 21.16 -29.62 -53.86
N THR A 544 20.73 -30.52 -52.97
CA THR A 544 21.60 -31.52 -52.35
C THR A 544 21.78 -32.75 -53.22
N ASP A 545 20.77 -33.09 -54.03
CA ASP A 545 20.81 -34.17 -55.01
C ASP A 545 20.08 -33.77 -56.28
N LYS A 546 20.72 -33.98 -57.43
CA LYS A 546 20.16 -33.71 -58.77
C LYS A 546 19.58 -34.97 -59.43
N GLY A 547 19.57 -36.11 -58.74
CA GLY A 547 18.98 -37.36 -59.23
C GLY A 547 19.59 -37.89 -60.53
N GLY A 548 20.78 -37.43 -60.92
CA GLY A 548 21.40 -37.74 -62.21
C GLY A 548 20.75 -37.06 -63.41
N LEU A 549 20.06 -35.92 -63.22
CA LEU A 549 19.42 -35.15 -64.29
C LEU A 549 20.36 -34.96 -65.48
N SER A 550 19.91 -35.43 -66.64
CA SER A 550 20.65 -35.40 -67.91
C SER A 550 19.68 -35.16 -69.06
N SER A 551 20.22 -34.92 -70.26
CA SER A 551 19.44 -34.77 -71.49
C SER A 551 18.83 -36.08 -72.00
N THR A 552 18.86 -37.16 -71.22
CA THR A 552 18.25 -38.43 -71.58
C THR A 552 16.77 -38.41 -71.21
N PRO A 553 15.85 -38.89 -72.07
CA PRO A 553 14.43 -38.98 -71.70
C PRO A 553 14.24 -39.83 -70.44
N GLY A 554 13.49 -39.31 -69.46
CA GLY A 554 13.32 -39.98 -68.17
C GLY A 554 12.73 -39.08 -67.09
N GLN A 555 12.50 -39.66 -65.91
CA GLN A 555 12.10 -38.93 -64.71
C GLN A 555 13.26 -38.88 -63.72
N TYR A 556 13.53 -37.69 -63.21
CA TYR A 556 14.62 -37.41 -62.29
C TYR A 556 14.06 -36.82 -61.00
N ILE A 557 14.49 -37.35 -59.86
CA ILE A 557 14.09 -36.85 -58.54
C ILE A 557 15.18 -35.92 -58.02
N ILE A 558 14.83 -34.65 -57.82
CA ILE A 558 15.73 -33.62 -57.32
C ILE A 558 15.40 -33.35 -55.86
N THR A 559 16.41 -33.31 -54.99
CA THR A 559 16.25 -32.97 -53.57
C THR A 559 16.70 -31.54 -53.34
N LEU A 560 15.78 -30.71 -52.86
CA LEU A 560 15.99 -29.33 -52.42
C LEU A 560 16.09 -29.32 -50.89
N GLN A 561 16.98 -28.48 -50.35
CA GLN A 561 17.14 -28.30 -48.92
C GLN A 561 17.19 -26.82 -48.55
N VAL A 562 16.53 -26.45 -47.46
CA VAL A 562 16.69 -25.14 -46.81
C VAL A 562 16.60 -25.34 -45.31
N LYS A 563 17.64 -24.91 -44.58
CA LYS A 563 17.81 -25.25 -43.15
C LYS A 563 17.68 -26.77 -42.92
N ASN A 564 16.75 -27.19 -42.06
CA ASN A 564 16.43 -28.58 -41.73
C ASN A 564 15.31 -29.18 -42.59
N LEU A 565 14.80 -28.44 -43.58
CA LEU A 565 13.69 -28.86 -44.43
C LEU A 565 14.21 -29.39 -45.77
N GLU A 566 13.80 -30.61 -46.12
CA GLU A 566 14.05 -31.22 -47.42
C GLU A 566 12.74 -31.39 -48.21
N LYS A 567 12.81 -31.20 -49.53
CA LYS A 567 11.70 -31.42 -50.45
C LYS A 567 12.20 -32.04 -51.74
N GLN A 568 11.53 -33.10 -52.18
CA GLN A 568 11.79 -33.72 -53.48
C GLN A 568 10.82 -33.18 -54.54
N ILE A 569 11.34 -32.91 -55.73
CA ILE A 569 10.56 -32.61 -56.94
C ILE A 569 10.94 -33.57 -58.05
N THR A 570 10.01 -33.79 -58.98
CA THR A 570 10.22 -34.61 -60.16
C THR A 570 10.40 -33.73 -61.39
N VAL A 571 11.50 -33.93 -62.10
CA VAL A 571 11.78 -33.34 -63.41
C VAL A 571 11.62 -34.42 -64.47
N THR A 572 10.73 -34.20 -65.44
CA THR A 572 10.53 -35.13 -66.57
C THR A 572 11.18 -34.59 -67.83
N VAL A 573 12.14 -35.32 -68.38
CA VAL A 573 12.84 -35.00 -69.62
C VAL A 573 12.19 -35.76 -70.77
N THR A 574 11.79 -35.07 -71.84
CA THR A 574 11.06 -35.66 -72.99
C THR A 574 11.75 -35.37 -74.32
N GLN A 575 11.60 -36.28 -75.30
CA GLN A 575 12.21 -36.15 -76.65
C GLN A 575 11.34 -35.41 -77.70
N GLY A 576 10.17 -34.91 -77.30
CA GLY A 576 9.18 -34.31 -78.23
C GLY A 576 8.30 -35.35 -78.95
N SER A 577 7.43 -34.90 -79.86
CA SER A 577 6.47 -35.71 -80.65
C SER A 577 6.48 -35.36 -82.14
N LEU A 578 6.11 -36.32 -83.00
CA LEU A 578 5.78 -36.10 -84.42
C LEU A 578 4.40 -36.70 -84.69
N GLU A 579 3.42 -35.86 -85.02
CA GLU A 579 2.02 -36.29 -85.11
C GLU A 579 1.20 -35.50 -86.14
N PHE A 580 0.14 -36.11 -86.68
CA PHE A 580 -0.89 -35.38 -87.42
C PHE A 580 -1.69 -34.51 -86.45
N ILE A 581 -1.76 -33.22 -86.74
CA ILE A 581 -2.61 -32.28 -86.00
C ILE A 581 -3.86 -31.85 -86.77
N ASP A 582 -3.88 -32.07 -88.10
CA ASP A 582 -5.08 -31.86 -88.95
C ASP A 582 -5.03 -32.72 -90.23
N VAL A 583 -6.17 -33.26 -90.68
CA VAL A 583 -6.33 -34.09 -91.88
C VAL A 583 -7.69 -33.83 -92.53
N THR A 584 -7.72 -33.60 -93.85
CA THR A 584 -8.99 -33.43 -94.58
C THR A 584 -9.82 -34.72 -94.58
N GLU A 585 -10.93 -34.72 -93.84
CA GLU A 585 -11.74 -35.92 -93.59
C GLU A 585 -12.52 -36.42 -94.81
N THR A 586 -12.98 -35.53 -95.69
CA THR A 586 -13.79 -35.90 -96.87
C THR A 586 -13.24 -35.25 -98.14
N ILE A 587 -12.96 -36.07 -99.15
CA ILE A 587 -12.48 -35.62 -100.46
C ILE A 587 -13.57 -35.92 -101.49
N SER A 588 -14.19 -34.86 -102.03
CA SER A 588 -15.18 -34.95 -103.10
C SER A 588 -14.55 -34.59 -104.44
N PHE A 589 -14.84 -35.38 -105.47
CA PHE A 589 -14.55 -35.05 -106.87
C PHE A 589 -15.80 -34.56 -107.61
N GLY A 590 -16.94 -34.41 -106.93
CA GLY A 590 -18.16 -33.89 -107.52
C GLY A 590 -18.85 -34.79 -108.54
N ALA A 591 -19.90 -34.26 -109.17
CA ALA A 591 -20.61 -34.91 -110.26
C ALA A 591 -19.87 -34.70 -111.59
N GLN A 592 -19.35 -35.78 -112.18
CA GLN A 592 -18.47 -35.70 -113.34
C GLN A 592 -19.15 -36.21 -114.62
N LYS A 593 -19.00 -35.46 -115.71
CA LYS A 593 -19.47 -35.87 -117.05
C LYS A 593 -18.30 -36.43 -117.86
N ILE A 594 -18.28 -37.75 -118.02
CA ILE A 594 -17.18 -38.45 -118.69
C ILE A 594 -17.46 -38.57 -120.18
N THR A 595 -16.54 -38.04 -120.99
CA THR A 595 -16.56 -38.13 -122.46
C THR A 595 -15.57 -39.19 -122.95
N SER A 596 -15.50 -39.46 -124.27
CA SER A 596 -14.68 -40.53 -124.85
C SER A 596 -13.16 -40.33 -124.80
N ASN A 597 -12.65 -39.33 -124.07
CA ASN A 597 -11.23 -39.07 -123.86
C ASN A 597 -10.87 -39.31 -122.38
N ASN A 598 -9.59 -39.50 -122.05
CA ASN A 598 -9.15 -39.59 -120.65
C ASN A 598 -9.44 -38.26 -119.92
N HIS A 599 -9.91 -38.35 -118.68
CA HIS A 599 -10.17 -37.21 -117.81
C HIS A 599 -9.32 -37.32 -116.55
N LYS A 600 -8.59 -36.25 -116.24
CA LYS A 600 -7.91 -36.07 -114.96
C LYS A 600 -8.67 -35.01 -114.18
N ILE A 601 -9.27 -35.41 -113.06
CA ILE A 601 -10.21 -34.58 -112.31
C ILE A 601 -9.60 -34.26 -110.94
N ALA A 602 -9.62 -32.98 -110.59
CA ALA A 602 -9.19 -32.49 -109.29
C ALA A 602 -10.33 -32.58 -108.26
N PRO A 603 -10.03 -32.65 -106.95
CA PRO A 603 -11.02 -32.50 -105.90
C PRO A 603 -11.74 -31.14 -105.98
N GLU A 604 -13.00 -31.08 -105.52
CA GLU A 604 -13.78 -29.84 -105.46
C GLU A 604 -13.27 -28.88 -104.37
N THR A 605 -12.69 -29.43 -103.31
CA THR A 605 -12.19 -28.67 -102.14
C THR A 605 -10.73 -28.99 -101.86
N ALA A 606 -10.08 -28.07 -101.16
CA ALA A 606 -8.68 -28.22 -100.80
C ALA A 606 -8.43 -29.48 -99.96
N VAL A 607 -7.51 -30.35 -100.39
CA VAL A 607 -7.07 -31.50 -99.60
C VAL A 607 -5.75 -31.17 -98.91
N LYS A 608 -5.78 -31.07 -97.58
CA LYS A 608 -4.64 -30.69 -96.73
C LYS A 608 -4.39 -31.67 -95.59
N LEU A 609 -3.12 -31.80 -95.20
CA LEU A 609 -2.64 -32.50 -94.00
C LEU A 609 -1.71 -31.55 -93.23
N GLN A 610 -1.81 -31.48 -91.90
CA GLN A 610 -0.87 -30.75 -91.04
C GLN A 610 -0.19 -31.69 -90.05
N ILE A 611 1.13 -31.62 -89.99
CA ILE A 611 1.99 -32.44 -89.15
C ILE A 611 2.78 -31.51 -88.22
N SER A 612 2.73 -31.78 -86.91
CA SER A 612 3.55 -31.08 -85.91
C SER A 612 4.78 -31.90 -85.57
N ASP A 613 5.97 -31.32 -85.70
CA ASP A 613 7.24 -31.91 -85.27
C ASP A 613 7.85 -31.09 -84.12
N THR A 614 7.77 -31.63 -82.91
CA THR A 614 8.40 -31.07 -81.70
C THR A 614 9.58 -31.91 -81.24
N ARG A 615 10.05 -32.86 -82.05
CA ARG A 615 11.14 -33.76 -81.69
C ARG A 615 12.43 -32.99 -81.48
N SER A 616 13.22 -33.43 -80.51
CA SER A 616 14.53 -32.86 -80.22
C SER A 616 15.60 -33.18 -81.25
N THR A 617 15.37 -34.21 -82.09
CA THR A 617 16.20 -34.56 -83.23
C THR A 617 15.36 -34.57 -84.50
N ASN A 618 15.69 -33.70 -85.44
CA ASN A 618 15.01 -33.63 -86.74
C ASN A 618 15.49 -34.78 -87.63
N SER A 619 14.72 -35.85 -87.71
CA SER A 619 14.91 -36.95 -88.67
C SER A 619 13.87 -36.89 -89.78
N ASN A 620 14.28 -37.27 -90.99
CA ASN A 620 13.42 -37.24 -92.18
C ASN A 620 12.18 -38.10 -91.93
N TRP A 621 11.01 -37.57 -92.28
CA TRP A 621 9.74 -38.26 -92.14
C TRP A 621 8.96 -38.20 -93.45
N LYS A 622 8.05 -39.16 -93.63
CA LYS A 622 7.26 -39.30 -94.85
C LYS A 622 5.80 -39.54 -94.56
N VAL A 623 4.94 -39.12 -95.48
CA VAL A 623 3.51 -39.42 -95.46
C VAL A 623 3.18 -40.32 -96.63
N PHE A 624 2.50 -41.42 -96.33
CA PHE A 624 2.02 -42.38 -97.31
C PHE A 624 0.50 -42.42 -97.33
N ALA A 625 -0.06 -42.75 -98.49
CA ALA A 625 -1.49 -42.99 -98.69
C ALA A 625 -1.73 -44.39 -99.24
N GLN A 626 -2.71 -45.09 -98.70
CA GLN A 626 -3.16 -46.39 -99.20
C GLN A 626 -4.68 -46.40 -99.25
N LEU A 627 -5.25 -47.10 -100.24
CA LEU A 627 -6.70 -47.30 -100.26
C LEU A 627 -7.10 -48.49 -99.39
N GLU A 628 -8.18 -48.33 -98.63
CA GLU A 628 -8.82 -49.46 -97.93
C GLU A 628 -9.49 -50.42 -98.94
N SER A 629 -10.09 -49.87 -100.00
CA SER A 629 -10.69 -50.61 -101.12
C SER A 629 -10.56 -49.81 -102.42
N PRO A 630 -10.73 -50.40 -103.62
CA PRO A 630 -10.92 -49.59 -104.83
C PRO A 630 -12.14 -48.68 -104.66
N LEU A 631 -12.23 -47.61 -105.45
CA LEU A 631 -13.44 -46.80 -105.54
C LEU A 631 -14.62 -47.70 -105.92
N GLN A 632 -15.67 -47.78 -105.10
CA GLN A 632 -16.74 -48.75 -105.27
C GLN A 632 -18.12 -48.11 -105.16
N THR A 633 -19.07 -48.58 -105.95
CA THR A 633 -20.50 -48.24 -105.81
C THR A 633 -21.18 -49.07 -104.73
N ALA A 634 -22.36 -48.66 -104.29
CA ALA A 634 -23.19 -49.46 -103.39
C ALA A 634 -23.55 -50.86 -103.96
N ASP A 635 -23.56 -51.01 -105.28
CA ASP A 635 -23.91 -52.27 -105.96
C ASP A 635 -22.71 -53.19 -106.19
N GLY A 636 -21.50 -52.77 -105.75
CA GLY A 636 -20.30 -53.58 -105.79
C GLY A 636 -19.38 -53.34 -106.99
N ASP A 637 -19.79 -52.53 -107.96
CA ASP A 637 -18.96 -52.14 -109.11
C ASP A 637 -17.74 -51.34 -108.67
N THR A 638 -16.55 -51.69 -109.15
CA THR A 638 -15.29 -51.05 -108.75
C THR A 638 -14.64 -50.26 -109.88
N LEU A 639 -13.90 -49.22 -109.49
CA LEU A 639 -12.98 -48.43 -110.30
C LEU A 639 -11.57 -48.66 -109.79
N PRO A 640 -10.91 -49.76 -110.22
CA PRO A 640 -9.51 -49.98 -109.89
C PRO A 640 -8.64 -48.89 -110.53
N ASP A 641 -7.52 -48.60 -109.88
CA ASP A 641 -6.46 -47.72 -110.36
C ASP A 641 -6.89 -46.30 -110.77
N SER A 642 -8.05 -45.85 -110.28
CA SER A 642 -8.70 -44.61 -110.73
C SER A 642 -8.45 -43.41 -109.81
N LEU A 643 -8.03 -43.63 -108.56
CA LEU A 643 -7.55 -42.55 -107.68
C LEU A 643 -6.03 -42.61 -107.66
N ALA A 644 -5.37 -41.50 -107.96
CA ALA A 644 -3.93 -41.44 -108.13
C ALA A 644 -3.34 -40.20 -107.44
N ILE A 645 -2.06 -40.29 -107.12
CA ILE A 645 -1.24 -39.15 -106.78
C ILE A 645 -0.47 -38.74 -108.03
N ASP A 646 -0.64 -37.51 -108.44
CA ASP A 646 0.14 -36.88 -109.50
C ASP A 646 1.30 -36.10 -108.89
N GLN A 647 2.52 -36.57 -109.14
CA GLN A 647 3.76 -35.89 -108.77
C GLN A 647 4.44 -35.38 -110.03
N SER A 648 4.43 -34.05 -110.23
CA SER A 648 5.09 -33.39 -111.37
C SER A 648 4.72 -33.98 -112.75
N GLY A 649 3.47 -34.41 -112.93
CA GLY A 649 2.96 -35.00 -114.17
C GLY A 649 3.07 -36.53 -114.26
N THR A 650 3.68 -37.20 -113.29
CA THR A 650 3.70 -38.66 -113.18
C THR A 650 2.56 -39.13 -112.29
N LEU A 651 1.60 -39.83 -112.89
CA LEU A 651 0.46 -40.42 -112.18
C LEU A 651 0.85 -41.76 -111.57
N THR A 652 0.73 -41.87 -110.25
CA THR A 652 0.86 -43.13 -109.51
C THR A 652 -0.48 -43.49 -108.88
N SER A 653 -1.12 -44.55 -109.36
CA SER A 653 -2.40 -45.02 -108.82
C SER A 653 -2.25 -45.46 -107.37
N LEU A 654 -3.16 -45.01 -106.50
CA LEU A 654 -3.24 -45.48 -105.13
C LEU A 654 -3.75 -46.91 -105.12
N SER A 655 -2.98 -47.78 -104.47
CA SER A 655 -3.24 -49.21 -104.41
C SER A 655 -3.87 -49.60 -103.08
N VAL A 656 -4.60 -50.72 -103.10
CA VAL A 656 -5.01 -51.42 -101.88
C VAL A 656 -3.92 -52.34 -101.33
N GLN A 657 -2.93 -52.69 -102.15
CA GLN A 657 -1.89 -53.68 -101.80
C GLN A 657 -0.61 -53.03 -101.23
N SER A 658 -0.34 -51.77 -101.56
CA SER A 658 0.87 -51.06 -101.14
C SER A 658 0.61 -49.58 -100.92
N ALA A 659 1.20 -49.01 -99.87
CA ALA A 659 1.13 -47.59 -99.61
C ALA A 659 2.00 -46.80 -100.60
N THR A 660 1.45 -45.70 -101.10
CA THR A 660 2.09 -44.79 -102.05
C THR A 660 2.65 -43.59 -101.30
N GLU A 661 3.90 -43.24 -101.55
CA GLU A 661 4.51 -42.04 -100.95
C GLU A 661 3.81 -40.79 -101.50
N VAL A 662 3.28 -39.96 -100.61
CA VAL A 662 2.59 -38.72 -100.96
C VAL A 662 3.48 -37.52 -100.73
N PHE A 663 4.26 -37.53 -99.64
CA PHE A 663 5.15 -36.44 -99.27
C PHE A 663 6.36 -36.97 -98.49
N ALA A 664 7.51 -36.34 -98.67
CA ALA A 664 8.71 -36.61 -97.89
C ALA A 664 9.33 -35.30 -97.41
N ASN A 665 9.47 -35.14 -96.09
CA ASN A 665 10.23 -34.03 -95.51
C ASN A 665 11.69 -34.42 -95.33
N ASN A 666 12.52 -34.02 -96.29
CA ASN A 666 13.95 -34.32 -96.29
C ASN A 666 14.81 -33.22 -95.62
N ASN A 667 14.18 -32.15 -95.11
CA ASN A 667 14.85 -31.11 -94.33
C ASN A 667 13.97 -30.67 -93.15
N PRO A 668 13.70 -31.59 -92.19
CA PRO A 668 12.78 -31.31 -91.10
C PRO A 668 13.28 -30.17 -90.22
N GLN A 669 12.37 -29.25 -89.91
CA GLN A 669 12.53 -28.21 -88.89
C GLN A 669 11.42 -28.40 -87.88
N SER A 670 11.70 -28.11 -86.61
CA SER A 670 10.66 -28.14 -85.59
C SER A 670 9.59 -27.10 -85.91
N GLY A 671 8.33 -27.49 -85.79
CA GLY A 671 7.18 -26.67 -86.15
C GLY A 671 6.11 -27.48 -86.88
N VAL A 672 5.18 -26.77 -87.51
CA VAL A 672 4.08 -27.37 -88.27
C VAL A 672 4.41 -27.36 -89.75
N THR A 673 4.32 -28.52 -90.40
CA THR A 673 4.40 -28.67 -91.85
C THR A 673 3.01 -28.92 -92.41
N GLU A 674 2.58 -28.07 -93.34
CA GLU A 674 1.33 -28.25 -94.10
C GLU A 674 1.63 -28.90 -95.45
N ILE A 675 0.94 -29.99 -95.76
CA ILE A 675 0.98 -30.69 -97.04
C ILE A 675 -0.33 -30.39 -97.78
N ASP A 676 -0.24 -29.68 -98.90
CA ASP A 676 -1.37 -29.34 -99.76
C ASP A 676 -1.35 -30.24 -101.01
N LEU A 677 -2.44 -31.00 -101.21
CA LEU A 677 -2.59 -32.00 -102.27
C LEU A 677 -3.50 -31.53 -103.42
N ASN A 678 -3.62 -30.21 -103.62
CA ASN A 678 -4.40 -29.64 -104.72
C ASN A 678 -3.58 -29.47 -106.00
N THR A 679 -4.27 -29.31 -107.14
CA THR A 679 -3.63 -29.18 -108.46
C THR A 679 -2.65 -28.02 -108.51
N GLY A 680 -1.36 -28.31 -108.69
CA GLY A 680 -0.28 -27.33 -108.84
C GLY A 680 0.82 -27.34 -107.76
N GLY A 681 0.74 -28.20 -106.74
CA GLY A 681 1.81 -28.45 -105.76
C GLY A 681 2.77 -29.60 -106.14
N ASP A 682 3.68 -29.97 -105.21
CA ASP A 682 4.67 -31.06 -105.39
C ASP A 682 4.01 -32.44 -105.62
N ALA A 683 2.82 -32.65 -105.04
CA ALA A 683 1.95 -33.79 -105.27
C ALA A 683 0.48 -33.32 -105.27
N SER A 684 -0.36 -33.90 -106.12
CA SER A 684 -1.81 -33.64 -106.12
C SER A 684 -2.62 -34.92 -106.18
N ILE A 685 -3.68 -35.01 -105.39
CA ILE A 685 -4.61 -36.15 -105.48
C ILE A 685 -5.59 -35.90 -106.61
N VAL A 686 -5.75 -36.88 -107.50
CA VAL A 686 -6.58 -36.74 -108.70
C VAL A 686 -7.31 -38.03 -109.02
N LEU A 687 -8.48 -37.89 -109.65
CA LEU A 687 -9.20 -39.00 -110.23
C LEU A 687 -8.78 -39.12 -111.70
N ASP A 688 -8.10 -40.23 -112.04
CA ASP A 688 -7.66 -40.58 -113.39
C ASP A 688 -8.66 -41.54 -114.05
N MET A 689 -9.48 -41.01 -114.96
CA MET A 689 -10.60 -41.72 -115.54
C MET A 689 -10.37 -42.06 -117.01
N LYS A 690 -10.46 -43.36 -117.33
CA LYS A 690 -10.37 -43.90 -118.70
C LYS A 690 -11.77 -44.12 -119.30
N PRO A 691 -11.96 -43.87 -120.62
CA PRO A 691 -13.23 -44.14 -121.31
C PRO A 691 -13.69 -45.59 -121.13
N GLY A 692 -14.98 -45.78 -120.81
CA GLY A 692 -15.63 -47.10 -120.73
C GLY A 692 -15.55 -47.81 -119.37
N MET A 693 -14.86 -47.25 -118.37
CA MET A 693 -14.69 -47.88 -117.06
C MET A 693 -15.78 -47.53 -116.03
N VAL A 694 -16.61 -46.52 -116.30
CA VAL A 694 -17.59 -45.96 -115.32
C VAL A 694 -19.03 -46.12 -115.73
N TYR A 695 -19.88 -46.35 -114.73
CA TYR A 695 -21.33 -46.40 -114.88
C TYR A 695 -21.96 -45.02 -114.63
N ALA A 696 -22.88 -44.63 -115.52
CA ALA A 696 -23.61 -43.37 -115.39
C ALA A 696 -24.55 -43.40 -114.17
N ASN A 697 -24.71 -42.25 -113.51
CA ASN A 697 -25.59 -42.05 -112.34
C ASN A 697 -25.26 -42.97 -111.14
N LYS A 698 -23.98 -43.29 -110.95
CA LYS A 698 -23.48 -44.02 -109.77
C LYS A 698 -22.54 -43.16 -108.96
N GLU A 699 -22.59 -43.33 -107.64
CA GLU A 699 -21.64 -42.75 -106.70
C GLU A 699 -20.57 -43.78 -106.35
N TYR A 700 -19.31 -43.37 -106.33
CA TYR A 700 -18.17 -44.21 -105.97
C TYR A 700 -17.49 -43.67 -104.72
N ARG A 701 -17.19 -44.55 -103.75
CA ARG A 701 -16.57 -44.18 -102.47
C ARG A 701 -15.40 -45.12 -102.16
N THR A 702 -14.43 -44.62 -101.39
CA THR A 702 -13.33 -45.37 -100.79
C THR A 702 -12.83 -44.62 -99.54
N LYS A 703 -11.93 -45.22 -98.76
CA LYS A 703 -11.18 -44.56 -97.69
C LYS A 703 -9.69 -44.55 -98.00
N ILE A 704 -9.05 -43.43 -97.69
CA ILE A 704 -7.60 -43.29 -97.75
C ILE A 704 -7.06 -43.44 -96.33
N ILE A 705 -6.09 -44.33 -96.15
CA ILE A 705 -5.32 -44.49 -94.91
C ILE A 705 -4.05 -43.68 -95.08
N TRP A 706 -3.86 -42.68 -94.21
CA TRP A 706 -2.65 -41.88 -94.13
C TRP A 706 -1.70 -42.46 -93.07
N THR A 707 -0.45 -42.68 -93.43
CA THR A 707 0.58 -43.20 -92.51
C THR A 707 1.73 -42.22 -92.44
N LEU A 708 2.10 -41.80 -91.22
CA LEU A 708 3.28 -40.98 -90.95
C LEU A 708 4.44 -41.90 -90.51
N GLU A 709 5.51 -41.88 -91.28
CA GLU A 709 6.74 -42.60 -90.96
C GLU A 709 7.60 -41.79 -89.98
N ASP A 710 8.31 -42.48 -89.08
CA ASP A 710 9.27 -41.89 -88.10
C ASP A 710 8.64 -41.13 -86.91
N ALA A 711 7.35 -41.37 -86.62
CA ALA A 711 6.71 -40.91 -85.38
C ALA A 711 7.25 -41.66 -84.13
N PRO A 712 7.70 -40.98 -83.05
CA PRO A 712 8.30 -41.58 -81.86
C PRO A 712 7.38 -42.43 -80.97
#